data_AF-A0A9P6ZPX2-F1
#
_entry.id   AF-A0A9P6ZPX2-F1
#
_cell.length_a   1.000
_cell.length_b   1.000
_cell.length_c   1.000
_cell.angle_alpha   90.00
_cell.angle_beta   90.00
_cell.angle_gamma   90.00
#
_symmetry.space_group_name_H-M   'P 1'
#
loop_
_entity.id
_entity.type
_entity.pdbx_description
1 polymer ?
#
loop_
_entity_poly.entity_id
_entity_poly.type
_entity_poly.pdbx_seq_one_letter_code
_entity_poly.pdbx_strand_id
1 'polypeptide(L)'
;MSGSTPFSVSHLPQQDDIKIMLAEETKDRFVGPMPVQTFMDDYLPRLPGQEACPRVDEQPFRKIPEGASEKSFYTLLVDAMKPFTPGFEVIDTSQHPSSGVEYGGFKLRPDVALYPEDCGRTKITDFELMGMFLEVKSSDKFEAFKDPPQDELSKLSGEERDAFLNQWQFECDTALGTLTRGQMIAYALTQLGSQFRHFAFSVAIIGKHARMIRWDRGGAVVTERFDYTEQPGLLADFFWRFSLASTEGRGLDTSVTEVEADFDGREICTKLKLPPSTKLFYYGVPDDDISRAQRDNLDPTALYCYIGPRPHFPSRSLIGRATRSLPVYDPINDRVVYLKDTWRIDSHDMQKEGDTYRQLHGYQVPHIAPFERGNDIDGHGSHTVTHDYVEESWVCGMPFATGHIHYRMVLGVVGRELSTFRSTHELASAVADALEAHEDAYNKAGILHRDVSVGNLIVTDDGEGLLIDWDLCRKRGIIQKRRHDRTVRHLAVHVSSVLLDPTKHQDFEDDLESFLHVLTWTSIRYCPSNLTAQERTVYLSSTFDEVHEKNNVFVGGEVKSGRLVKNTYLPSELITFSAGSPLLDLLREISLPFAVRYQSPPSEQDVRNFEEARSAGDLSTPLWVNILANLPVGQYNQKLEKLKSSFWFPSTIRAYLQNPDLTWPTNDKAERLSLAAKSGATKKQEAKNSNRINSQDEARAHSRFPGESNHSAGRKSIAKDKRLAKRRKVA
;
A
#
# COMPACT_ATOMS: atom_id res chain seq x y z
N MET A 1 -3.35 -2.81 3.54
CA MET A 1 -3.30 -2.25 2.17
C MET A 1 -2.55 -0.94 2.25
N SER A 2 -1.65 -0.66 1.30
CA SER A 2 -0.86 0.57 1.19
C SER A 2 -1.70 1.84 1.43
N GLY A 3 -1.62 2.39 2.64
CA GLY A 3 -2.40 3.54 3.13
C GLY A 3 -1.90 4.90 2.66
N SER A 4 -1.58 5.02 1.38
CA SER A 4 -1.14 6.27 0.77
C SER A 4 -2.32 6.97 0.08
N THR A 5 -2.75 8.13 0.59
CA THR A 5 -3.46 9.07 -0.28
C THR A 5 -2.49 10.00 -0.96
N PRO A 6 -2.81 10.49 -2.17
CA PRO A 6 -1.83 11.18 -2.98
C PRO A 6 -1.77 12.71 -2.73
N PHE A 7 -2.63 13.33 -1.89
CA PHE A 7 -2.85 14.80 -1.88
C PHE A 7 -2.74 15.49 -0.49
N SER A 8 -1.77 16.41 -0.26
CA SER A 8 -1.14 16.76 1.05
C SER A 8 0.15 17.58 1.02
N VAL A 9 0.43 18.38 2.04
CA VAL A 9 1.53 19.33 2.08
C VAL A 9 2.10 19.43 3.50
N SER A 10 3.39 19.14 3.63
CA SER A 10 4.38 19.63 4.61
C SER A 10 4.48 19.05 6.04
N HIS A 11 5.76 19.02 6.49
CA HIS A 11 6.42 18.87 7.80
C HIS A 11 6.23 17.61 8.67
N LEU A 12 7.37 17.11 9.20
CA LEU A 12 7.54 15.81 9.89
C LEU A 12 6.87 15.78 11.30
N PRO A 13 6.14 14.70 11.66
CA PRO A 13 5.55 14.53 12.99
C PRO A 13 6.61 14.26 14.08
N GLN A 14 6.25 14.50 15.35
CA GLN A 14 7.10 14.09 16.47
C GLN A 14 7.09 12.55 16.60
N GLN A 15 8.18 11.99 17.12
CA GLN A 15 8.38 10.54 17.20
C GLN A 15 7.24 9.79 17.93
N ASP A 16 6.71 10.35 19.01
CA ASP A 16 5.65 9.71 19.80
C ASP A 16 4.29 9.73 19.11
N ASP A 17 3.99 10.76 18.31
CA ASP A 17 2.77 10.82 17.50
C ASP A 17 2.73 9.68 16.47
N ILE A 18 3.90 9.32 15.91
CA ILE A 18 4.03 8.23 14.95
C ILE A 18 3.80 6.88 15.63
N LYS A 19 4.34 6.68 16.83
CA LYS A 19 4.10 5.44 17.60
C LYS A 19 2.62 5.27 17.93
N ILE A 20 1.95 6.35 18.37
CA ILE A 20 0.52 6.33 18.66
C ILE A 20 -0.27 6.01 17.38
N MET A 21 0.08 6.65 16.25
CA MET A 21 -0.57 6.35 14.96
C MET A 21 -0.45 4.88 14.58
N LEU A 22 0.75 4.29 14.71
CA LEU A 22 0.98 2.88 14.41
C LEU A 22 0.14 1.98 15.31
N ALA A 23 0.12 2.24 16.62
CA ALA A 23 -0.67 1.47 17.57
C ALA A 23 -2.17 1.52 17.26
N GLU A 24 -2.71 2.71 16.97
CA GLU A 24 -4.12 2.88 16.60
C GLU A 24 -4.46 2.24 15.25
N GLU A 25 -3.56 2.29 14.26
CA GLU A 25 -3.76 1.63 12.96
C GLU A 25 -3.88 0.10 13.09
N THR A 26 -3.15 -0.48 14.05
CA THR A 26 -3.13 -1.92 14.32
C THR A 26 -4.04 -2.35 15.47
N LYS A 27 -4.91 -1.46 15.97
CA LYS A 27 -5.84 -1.79 17.05
C LYS A 27 -6.74 -2.96 16.64
N ASP A 28 -6.93 -3.89 17.58
CA ASP A 28 -7.68 -5.14 17.43
C ASP A 28 -7.05 -6.12 16.41
N ARG A 29 -5.76 -5.96 16.06
CA ARG A 29 -4.97 -6.85 15.18
C ARG A 29 -3.97 -7.74 15.92
N PHE A 30 -4.05 -7.75 17.25
CA PHE A 30 -3.20 -8.57 18.10
C PHE A 30 -4.00 -9.77 18.61
N VAL A 31 -3.55 -10.98 18.28
CA VAL A 31 -4.17 -12.22 18.71
C VAL A 31 -3.37 -12.79 19.87
N GLY A 32 -3.99 -12.94 21.02
CA GLY A 32 -3.32 -13.40 22.24
C GLY A 32 -4.27 -13.45 23.44
N PRO A 33 -3.79 -13.96 24.59
CA PRO A 33 -2.46 -14.52 24.79
C PRO A 33 -2.36 -16.00 24.35
N MET A 34 -1.49 -16.29 23.37
CA MET A 34 -1.23 -17.66 22.91
C MET A 34 -0.38 -18.43 23.94
N PRO A 35 -0.68 -19.69 24.27
CA PRO A 35 0.19 -20.49 25.13
C PRO A 35 1.61 -20.59 24.57
N VAL A 36 2.63 -20.41 25.41
CA VAL A 36 4.03 -20.28 24.95
C VAL A 36 4.49 -21.53 24.18
N GLN A 37 4.12 -22.72 24.67
CA GLN A 37 4.51 -23.97 24.04
C GLN A 37 3.85 -24.15 22.67
N THR A 38 2.55 -23.86 22.55
CA THR A 38 1.82 -23.88 21.28
C THR A 38 2.45 -22.93 20.27
N PHE A 39 2.82 -21.71 20.69
CA PHE A 39 3.50 -20.76 19.81
C PHE A 39 4.82 -21.32 19.26
N MET A 40 5.64 -21.94 20.11
CA MET A 40 6.90 -22.53 19.67
C MET A 40 6.69 -23.75 18.77
N ASP A 41 5.69 -24.59 19.05
CA ASP A 41 5.45 -25.80 18.27
C ASP A 41 4.81 -25.50 16.90
N ASP A 42 3.94 -24.49 16.83
CA ASP A 42 3.31 -24.07 15.57
C ASP A 42 4.29 -23.32 14.65
N TYR A 43 5.06 -22.37 15.20
CA TYR A 43 5.89 -21.48 14.38
C TYR A 43 7.35 -21.90 14.24
N LEU A 44 7.86 -22.65 15.21
CA LEU A 44 9.25 -23.11 15.25
C LEU A 44 9.30 -24.60 15.68
N PRO A 45 8.61 -25.50 14.95
CA PRO A 45 8.53 -26.91 15.32
C PRO A 45 9.92 -27.54 15.37
N ARG A 46 10.12 -28.48 16.29
CA ARG A 46 11.34 -29.29 16.33
C ARG A 46 11.33 -30.28 15.17
N LEU A 47 12.29 -30.14 14.26
CA LEU A 47 12.43 -31.07 13.14
C LEU A 47 13.05 -32.40 13.61
N PRO A 48 12.70 -33.54 12.99
CA PRO A 48 13.33 -34.81 13.29
C PRO A 48 14.86 -34.73 13.11
N GLY A 49 15.60 -35.11 14.15
CA GLY A 49 17.07 -35.09 14.15
C GLY A 49 17.71 -33.74 14.50
N GLN A 50 16.92 -32.69 14.74
CA GLN A 50 17.42 -31.41 15.24
C GLN A 50 17.89 -31.54 16.70
N GLU A 51 19.01 -30.89 17.03
CA GLU A 51 19.57 -30.91 18.39
C GLU A 51 18.59 -30.31 19.41
N ALA A 52 18.49 -30.93 20.58
CA ALA A 52 17.71 -30.39 21.68
C ALA A 52 18.40 -29.16 22.29
N CYS A 53 17.61 -28.20 22.77
CA CYS A 53 18.14 -27.05 23.50
C CYS A 53 19.06 -27.54 24.65
N PRO A 54 20.29 -26.99 24.78
CA PRO A 54 21.17 -27.32 25.88
C PRO A 54 20.51 -27.08 27.24
N ARG A 55 20.99 -27.78 28.27
CA ARG A 55 20.51 -27.56 29.64
C ARG A 55 20.78 -26.11 30.04
N VAL A 56 19.72 -25.43 30.48
CA VAL A 56 19.79 -24.03 30.90
C VAL A 56 20.38 -23.91 32.29
N ASP A 57 21.46 -23.12 32.43
CA ASP A 57 21.88 -22.60 33.72
C ASP A 57 20.98 -21.41 34.07
N GLU A 58 20.24 -21.51 35.17
CA GLU A 58 19.29 -20.48 35.60
C GLU A 58 19.99 -19.29 36.27
N GLN A 59 21.23 -19.46 36.74
CA GLN A 59 21.94 -18.44 37.51
C GLN A 59 22.16 -17.13 36.74
N PRO A 60 22.54 -17.12 35.45
CA PRO A 60 22.63 -15.90 34.65
C PRO A 60 21.30 -15.14 34.56
N PHE A 61 20.17 -15.84 34.36
CA PHE A 61 18.86 -15.21 34.23
C PHE A 61 18.39 -14.60 35.55
N ARG A 62 18.59 -15.29 36.68
CA ARG A 62 18.24 -14.78 38.02
C ARG A 62 19.07 -13.57 38.47
N LYS A 63 20.21 -13.32 37.83
CA LYS A 63 21.07 -12.15 38.11
C LYS A 63 20.62 -10.88 37.38
N ILE A 64 19.70 -11.00 36.41
CA ILE A 64 19.19 -9.85 35.68
C ILE A 64 18.35 -9.00 36.64
N PRO A 65 18.77 -7.75 36.93
CA PRO A 65 18.20 -6.98 38.04
C PRO A 65 16.81 -6.43 37.71
N GLU A 66 15.89 -6.49 38.67
CA GLU A 66 14.62 -5.77 38.62
C GLU A 66 14.85 -4.26 38.85
N GLY A 67 14.29 -3.41 37.99
CA GLY A 67 14.24 -1.95 38.20
C GLY A 67 15.59 -1.21 38.23
N ALA A 68 16.70 -1.83 37.80
CA ALA A 68 18.02 -1.20 37.77
C ALA A 68 18.26 -0.32 36.52
N SER A 69 19.38 0.39 36.49
CA SER A 69 19.79 1.20 35.33
C SER A 69 19.94 0.35 34.07
N GLU A 70 19.30 0.80 32.98
CA GLU A 70 19.18 0.15 31.66
C GLU A 70 20.45 -0.56 31.16
N LYS A 71 21.63 0.03 31.38
CA LYS A 71 22.88 -0.43 30.76
C LYS A 71 23.40 -1.78 31.25
N SER A 72 23.32 -2.08 32.56
CA SER A 72 23.77 -3.38 33.08
C SER A 72 22.79 -4.51 32.75
N PHE A 73 21.53 -4.17 32.54
CA PHE A 73 20.48 -5.11 32.15
C PHE A 73 20.78 -5.75 30.79
N TYR A 74 21.08 -4.92 29.77
CA TYR A 74 21.37 -5.41 28.42
C TYR A 74 22.56 -6.37 28.38
N THR A 75 23.64 -6.04 29.10
CA THR A 75 24.83 -6.89 29.14
C THR A 75 24.50 -8.27 29.75
N LEU A 76 23.78 -8.31 30.86
CA LEU A 76 23.42 -9.57 31.52
C LEU A 76 22.43 -10.40 30.69
N LEU A 77 21.44 -9.75 30.06
CA LEU A 77 20.49 -10.41 29.17
C LEU A 77 21.20 -11.03 27.96
N VAL A 78 22.07 -10.25 27.31
CA VAL A 78 22.88 -10.71 26.17
C VAL A 78 23.74 -11.91 26.58
N ASP A 79 24.44 -11.83 27.71
CA ASP A 79 25.30 -12.92 28.19
C ASP A 79 24.51 -14.18 28.55
N ALA A 80 23.31 -14.05 29.10
CA ALA A 80 22.43 -15.18 29.40
C ALA A 80 21.89 -15.88 28.14
N MET A 81 21.66 -15.14 27.05
CA MET A 81 21.08 -15.69 25.81
C MET A 81 22.11 -16.29 24.84
N LYS A 82 23.37 -15.82 24.88
CA LYS A 82 24.45 -16.28 23.99
C LYS A 82 24.54 -17.81 23.83
N PRO A 83 24.46 -18.65 24.89
CA PRO A 83 24.58 -20.10 24.74
C PRO A 83 23.46 -20.76 23.92
N PHE A 84 22.35 -20.05 23.69
CA PHE A 84 21.14 -20.59 23.06
C PHE A 84 20.89 -20.00 21.67
N THR A 85 21.86 -19.30 21.09
CA THR A 85 21.71 -18.61 19.80
C THR A 85 22.78 -19.04 18.78
N PRO A 86 22.94 -20.35 18.49
CA PRO A 86 24.00 -20.83 17.60
C PRO A 86 23.91 -20.17 16.21
N GLY A 87 25.04 -19.71 15.67
CA GLY A 87 25.11 -19.03 14.38
C GLY A 87 24.61 -17.58 14.38
N PHE A 88 24.33 -17.01 15.57
CA PHE A 88 23.90 -15.64 15.72
C PHE A 88 24.69 -14.90 16.80
N GLU A 89 25.01 -13.64 16.54
CA GLU A 89 25.46 -12.69 17.54
C GLU A 89 24.26 -12.00 18.21
N VAL A 90 24.19 -12.05 19.54
CA VAL A 90 23.24 -11.27 20.34
C VAL A 90 23.91 -9.96 20.78
N ILE A 91 23.36 -8.83 20.35
CA ILE A 91 24.02 -7.51 20.47
C ILE A 91 23.14 -6.52 21.21
N ASP A 92 23.72 -5.81 22.18
CA ASP A 92 23.16 -4.58 22.75
C ASP A 92 23.23 -3.47 21.69
N THR A 93 22.09 -3.16 21.09
CA THR A 93 21.91 -2.08 20.11
C THR A 93 21.35 -0.81 20.75
N SER A 94 21.11 -0.84 22.07
CA SER A 94 20.49 0.23 22.83
C SER A 94 21.27 1.52 22.81
N GLN A 95 22.49 1.63 22.25
CA GLN A 95 23.23 2.89 22.09
C GLN A 95 23.60 3.19 20.62
N HIS A 96 23.06 2.41 19.69
CA HIS A 96 23.49 2.39 18.29
C HIS A 96 22.29 2.49 17.35
N PRO A 97 21.63 3.67 17.26
CA PRO A 97 20.45 3.86 16.43
C PRO A 97 20.74 3.61 14.95
N SER A 98 19.71 3.25 14.17
CA SER A 98 19.82 2.93 12.75
C SER A 98 20.52 4.03 11.93
N SER A 99 21.27 3.63 10.91
CA SER A 99 21.83 4.54 9.90
C SER A 99 21.08 4.33 8.58
N GLY A 100 20.69 5.41 7.92
CA GLY A 100 20.04 5.37 6.60
C GLY A 100 18.57 4.93 6.60
N VAL A 101 18.13 4.15 7.59
CA VAL A 101 16.73 3.73 7.75
C VAL A 101 16.07 4.55 8.85
N GLU A 102 15.17 5.45 8.45
CA GLU A 102 14.36 6.28 9.34
C GLU A 102 12.89 5.99 9.09
N TYR A 103 12.11 5.87 10.16
CA TYR A 103 10.66 5.80 10.07
C TYR A 103 10.06 7.14 10.50
N GLY A 104 9.39 7.84 9.58
CA GLY A 104 8.83 9.16 9.84
C GLY A 104 9.86 10.21 10.33
N GLY A 105 11.11 10.10 9.87
CA GLY A 105 12.19 11.06 10.14
C GLY A 105 12.93 10.88 11.46
N PHE A 106 12.71 9.76 12.18
CA PHE A 106 13.50 9.41 13.36
C PHE A 106 14.21 8.07 13.18
N LYS A 107 15.39 7.97 13.79
CA LYS A 107 16.17 6.74 13.82
C LYS A 107 15.57 5.74 14.80
N LEU A 108 15.50 4.50 14.37
CA LEU A 108 15.00 3.40 15.18
C LEU A 108 16.12 2.82 16.03
N ARG A 109 15.78 2.39 17.23
CA ARG A 109 16.75 1.96 18.24
C ARG A 109 16.19 0.77 19.04
N PRO A 110 16.09 -0.42 18.43
CA PRO A 110 15.83 -1.63 19.19
C PRO A 110 16.89 -1.79 20.29
N ASP A 111 16.48 -2.35 21.42
CA ASP A 111 17.34 -2.43 22.58
C ASP A 111 18.38 -3.54 22.45
N VAL A 112 17.93 -4.71 21.99
CA VAL A 112 18.80 -5.85 21.67
C VAL A 112 18.42 -6.39 20.30
N ALA A 113 19.40 -6.86 19.54
CA ALA A 113 19.17 -7.46 18.23
C ALA A 113 20.02 -8.71 18.01
N LEU A 114 19.46 -9.66 17.27
CA LEU A 114 20.16 -10.85 16.79
C LEU A 114 20.60 -10.63 15.36
N TYR A 115 21.87 -10.88 15.07
CA TYR A 115 22.44 -10.84 13.73
C TYR A 115 23.06 -12.21 13.39
N PRO A 116 22.93 -12.71 12.16
CA PRO A 116 23.72 -13.87 11.76
C PRO A 116 25.21 -13.61 11.97
N GLU A 117 25.95 -14.62 12.42
CA GLU A 117 27.41 -14.54 12.51
C GLU A 117 28.02 -14.19 11.14
N ASP A 118 29.13 -13.45 11.16
CA ASP A 118 29.88 -13.03 9.96
C ASP A 118 29.06 -12.28 8.90
N CYS A 119 27.91 -11.69 9.24
CA CYS A 119 27.06 -10.93 8.31
C CYS A 119 27.65 -9.57 7.85
N GLY A 120 28.88 -9.24 8.25
CA GLY A 120 29.55 -8.00 7.87
C GLY A 120 28.96 -6.74 8.51
N ARG A 121 28.21 -6.87 9.60
CA ARG A 121 27.60 -5.74 10.31
C ARG A 121 28.64 -4.75 10.84
N THR A 122 28.21 -3.50 11.01
CA THR A 122 28.96 -2.49 11.76
C THR A 122 28.41 -2.35 13.19
N LYS A 123 28.90 -1.37 13.95
CA LYS A 123 28.34 -1.07 15.28
C LYS A 123 26.91 -0.51 15.23
N ILE A 124 26.47 0.01 14.09
CA ILE A 124 25.16 0.64 13.92
C ILE A 124 24.09 -0.44 13.72
N THR A 125 22.89 -0.22 14.27
CA THR A 125 21.72 -1.07 14.00
C THR A 125 21.42 -1.11 12.49
N ASP A 126 21.34 -2.31 11.94
CA ASP A 126 21.11 -2.54 10.52
C ASP A 126 19.92 -3.48 10.30
N PHE A 127 18.78 -2.90 9.92
CA PHE A 127 17.56 -3.67 9.65
C PHE A 127 17.65 -4.54 8.38
N GLU A 128 18.63 -4.33 7.51
CA GLU A 128 18.83 -5.20 6.34
C GLU A 128 19.54 -6.52 6.72
N LEU A 129 20.32 -6.52 7.79
CA LEU A 129 21.06 -7.70 8.28
C LEU A 129 20.41 -8.36 9.52
N MET A 130 19.54 -7.65 10.22
CA MET A 130 18.93 -8.12 11.48
C MET A 130 18.08 -9.38 11.31
N GLY A 131 18.37 -10.38 12.13
CA GLY A 131 17.59 -11.61 12.25
C GLY A 131 16.31 -11.42 13.05
N MET A 132 16.41 -10.77 14.22
CA MET A 132 15.30 -10.50 15.14
C MET A 132 15.64 -9.31 16.06
N PHE A 133 14.63 -8.57 16.50
CA PHE A 133 14.77 -7.54 17.54
C PHE A 133 14.14 -7.96 18.86
N LEU A 134 14.64 -7.36 19.93
CA LEU A 134 14.10 -7.42 21.28
C LEU A 134 13.83 -6.00 21.76
N GLU A 135 12.67 -5.80 22.39
CA GLU A 135 12.33 -4.57 23.08
C GLU A 135 12.34 -4.82 24.58
N VAL A 136 12.99 -3.95 25.35
CA VAL A 136 13.19 -4.12 26.78
C VAL A 136 12.59 -2.93 27.53
N LYS A 137 11.78 -3.21 28.54
CA LYS A 137 11.23 -2.22 29.46
C LYS A 137 11.49 -2.64 30.89
N SER A 138 11.89 -1.70 31.73
CA SER A 138 12.31 -1.97 33.12
C SER A 138 11.16 -2.21 34.09
N SER A 139 9.90 -2.00 33.68
CA SER A 139 8.74 -2.04 34.56
C SER A 139 7.44 -2.36 33.80
N ASP A 140 6.52 -3.05 34.48
CA ASP A 140 5.16 -3.38 34.01
C ASP A 140 4.31 -2.14 33.62
N LYS A 141 4.72 -0.92 33.99
CA LYS A 141 4.05 0.31 33.52
C LYS A 141 4.09 0.48 32.00
N PHE A 142 5.03 -0.18 31.32
CA PHE A 142 5.20 -0.17 29.87
C PHE A 142 4.54 -1.37 29.19
N GLU A 143 3.83 -2.22 29.93
CA GLU A 143 3.17 -3.41 29.40
C GLU A 143 2.23 -3.05 28.24
N ALA A 144 2.44 -3.72 27.11
CA ALA A 144 1.67 -3.53 25.89
C ALA A 144 0.46 -4.47 25.84
N PHE A 145 0.49 -5.59 26.58
CA PHE A 145 -0.56 -6.61 26.57
C PHE A 145 -0.87 -7.14 27.98
N LYS A 146 -2.15 -7.41 28.26
CA LYS A 146 -2.62 -7.85 29.57
C LYS A 146 -3.25 -9.23 29.48
N ASP A 147 -2.67 -10.20 30.17
CA ASP A 147 -3.24 -11.55 30.26
C ASP A 147 -4.43 -11.59 31.22
N PRO A 148 -5.45 -12.44 30.96
CA PRO A 148 -6.54 -12.66 31.89
C PRO A 148 -6.03 -13.30 33.19
N PRO A 149 -6.61 -12.94 34.36
CA PRO A 149 -6.24 -13.51 35.65
C PRO A 149 -6.58 -15.00 35.68
N GLN A 150 -5.55 -15.84 35.80
CA GLN A 150 -5.70 -17.30 35.71
C GLN A 150 -6.53 -17.90 36.87
N ASP A 151 -6.54 -17.26 38.03
CA ASP A 151 -7.34 -17.67 39.18
C ASP A 151 -8.84 -17.40 39.01
N GLU A 152 -9.23 -16.43 38.19
CA GLU A 152 -10.62 -16.24 37.77
C GLU A 152 -10.95 -17.18 36.61
N LEU A 153 -10.06 -17.22 35.61
CA LEU A 153 -10.26 -17.99 34.39
C LEU A 153 -10.39 -19.51 34.64
N SER A 154 -9.68 -20.03 35.64
CA SER A 154 -9.76 -21.44 36.06
C SER A 154 -11.07 -21.83 36.74
N LYS A 155 -11.89 -20.86 37.17
CA LYS A 155 -13.21 -21.09 37.79
C LYS A 155 -14.34 -21.09 36.76
N LEU A 156 -14.09 -20.64 35.53
CA LEU A 156 -15.08 -20.51 34.46
C LEU A 156 -14.99 -21.70 33.49
N SER A 157 -16.12 -22.06 32.87
CA SER A 157 -16.17 -23.11 31.85
C SER A 157 -17.23 -22.83 30.79
N GLY A 158 -17.07 -23.41 29.59
CA GLY A 158 -18.01 -23.24 28.48
C GLY A 158 -18.29 -21.77 28.16
N GLU A 159 -19.56 -21.45 27.93
CA GLU A 159 -20.00 -20.10 27.52
C GLU A 159 -19.60 -18.99 28.48
N GLU A 160 -19.52 -19.25 29.80
CA GLU A 160 -19.11 -18.26 30.80
C GLU A 160 -17.64 -17.85 30.62
N ARG A 161 -16.79 -18.84 30.30
CA ARG A 161 -15.38 -18.62 30.01
C ARG A 161 -15.21 -17.82 28.72
N ASP A 162 -15.94 -18.21 27.67
CA ASP A 162 -15.89 -17.55 26.37
C ASP A 162 -16.37 -16.10 26.47
N ALA A 163 -17.46 -15.85 27.20
CA ALA A 163 -17.96 -14.50 27.45
C ALA A 163 -16.95 -13.63 28.23
N PHE A 164 -16.27 -14.21 29.21
CA PHE A 164 -15.22 -13.52 29.96
C PHE A 164 -14.03 -13.14 29.06
N LEU A 165 -13.54 -14.09 28.26
CA LEU A 165 -12.42 -13.86 27.34
C LEU A 165 -12.78 -12.84 26.25
N ASN A 166 -13.97 -12.93 25.65
CA ASN A 166 -14.44 -12.00 24.62
C ASN A 166 -14.56 -10.55 25.12
N GLN A 167 -14.81 -10.35 26.41
CA GLN A 167 -14.85 -9.03 27.05
C GLN A 167 -13.49 -8.57 27.56
N TRP A 168 -12.50 -9.45 27.62
CA TRP A 168 -11.18 -9.12 28.13
C TRP A 168 -10.40 -8.23 27.17
N GLN A 169 -9.94 -7.08 27.66
CA GLN A 169 -9.11 -6.19 26.89
C GLN A 169 -7.64 -6.65 26.94
N PHE A 170 -7.23 -7.42 25.93
CA PHE A 170 -5.85 -7.90 25.80
C PHE A 170 -4.86 -6.77 25.55
N GLU A 171 -5.25 -5.77 24.77
CA GLU A 171 -4.43 -4.63 24.37
C GLU A 171 -4.40 -3.54 25.46
N CYS A 172 -3.22 -3.20 26.00
CA CYS A 172 -3.10 -2.19 27.05
C CYS A 172 -3.25 -0.75 26.50
N ASP A 173 -4.39 -0.12 26.74
CA ASP A 173 -4.67 1.28 26.33
C ASP A 173 -4.05 2.35 27.25
N THR A 174 -3.06 2.00 28.08
CA THR A 174 -2.29 3.00 28.84
C THR A 174 -1.40 3.79 27.90
N ALA A 175 -1.13 5.07 28.20
CA ALA A 175 -0.27 5.91 27.35
C ALA A 175 1.11 5.26 27.08
N LEU A 176 1.72 4.65 28.10
CA LEU A 176 3.01 3.97 27.96
C LEU A 176 2.90 2.63 27.22
N GLY A 177 1.86 1.84 27.48
CA GLY A 177 1.60 0.59 26.75
C GLY A 177 1.38 0.82 25.25
N THR A 178 0.58 1.83 24.91
CA THR A 178 0.37 2.27 23.51
C THR A 178 1.68 2.72 22.85
N LEU A 179 2.54 3.47 23.56
CA LEU A 179 3.85 3.86 23.04
C LEU A 179 4.79 2.67 22.83
N THR A 180 4.83 1.71 23.76
CA THR A 180 5.63 0.47 23.64
C THR A 180 5.16 -0.35 22.43
N ARG A 181 3.85 -0.52 22.27
CA ARG A 181 3.27 -1.25 21.13
C ARG A 181 3.62 -0.57 19.81
N GLY A 182 3.41 0.76 19.72
CA GLY A 182 3.78 1.57 18.56
C GLY A 182 5.26 1.47 18.19
N GLN A 183 6.14 1.39 19.19
CA GLN A 183 7.57 1.21 19.00
C GLN A 183 7.91 -0.18 18.42
N MET A 184 7.35 -1.26 18.97
CA MET A 184 7.55 -2.61 18.43
C MET A 184 7.01 -2.75 17.01
N ILE A 185 5.85 -2.16 16.71
CA ILE A 185 5.28 -2.13 15.35
C ILE A 185 6.25 -1.42 14.39
N ALA A 186 6.84 -0.29 14.80
CA ALA A 186 7.81 0.43 13.95
C ALA A 186 9.03 -0.44 13.60
N TYR A 187 9.50 -1.27 14.54
CA TYR A 187 10.62 -2.18 14.29
C TYR A 187 10.23 -3.35 13.40
N ALA A 188 9.09 -4.00 13.67
CA ALA A 188 8.58 -5.08 12.84
C ALA A 188 8.33 -4.61 11.40
N LEU A 189 7.68 -3.46 11.24
CA LEU A 189 7.44 -2.83 9.95
C LEU A 189 8.76 -2.57 9.22
N THR A 190 9.76 -2.02 9.92
CA THR A 190 11.07 -1.72 9.35
C THR A 190 11.82 -2.98 8.93
N GLN A 191 11.83 -4.01 9.75
CA GLN A 191 12.47 -5.27 9.42
C GLN A 191 11.79 -5.93 8.21
N LEU A 192 10.45 -6.04 8.22
CA LEU A 192 9.68 -6.62 7.14
C LEU A 192 9.84 -5.88 5.81
N GLY A 193 9.96 -4.55 5.84
CA GLY A 193 10.12 -3.76 4.62
C GLY A 193 11.57 -3.63 4.13
N SER A 194 12.57 -3.66 5.03
CA SER A 194 13.99 -3.59 4.66
C SER A 194 14.50 -4.92 4.13
N GLN A 195 13.84 -6.03 4.48
CA GLN A 195 14.20 -7.37 4.05
C GLN A 195 13.12 -7.98 3.13
N PHE A 196 13.48 -9.02 2.37
CA PHE A 196 12.51 -9.84 1.65
C PHE A 196 11.96 -10.86 2.65
N ARG A 197 10.89 -10.48 3.35
CA ARG A 197 10.30 -11.30 4.41
C ARG A 197 8.81 -11.46 4.26
N HIS A 198 8.36 -12.67 4.55
CA HIS A 198 6.97 -13.04 4.73
C HIS A 198 6.44 -12.70 6.12
N PHE A 199 7.24 -12.94 7.15
CA PHE A 199 6.93 -12.67 8.54
C PHE A 199 8.20 -12.41 9.34
N ALA A 200 8.06 -11.95 10.58
CA ALA A 200 9.17 -11.69 11.49
C ALA A 200 8.82 -12.15 12.91
N PHE A 201 9.85 -12.45 13.71
CA PHE A 201 9.70 -12.70 15.14
C PHE A 201 10.32 -11.56 15.95
N SER A 202 9.84 -11.37 17.17
CA SER A 202 10.48 -10.54 18.18
C SER A 202 10.19 -11.05 19.58
N VAL A 203 10.94 -10.56 20.56
CA VAL A 203 10.67 -10.81 21.98
C VAL A 203 10.53 -9.48 22.72
N ALA A 204 9.48 -9.34 23.52
CA ALA A 204 9.33 -8.22 24.45
C ALA A 204 9.72 -8.67 25.85
N ILE A 205 10.65 -7.95 26.48
CA ILE A 205 11.10 -8.17 27.85
C ILE A 205 10.59 -7.02 28.71
N ILE A 206 9.74 -7.31 29.70
CA ILE A 206 9.11 -6.30 30.55
C ILE A 206 9.30 -6.69 32.01
N GLY A 207 10.21 -5.97 32.68
CA GLY A 207 10.68 -6.36 34.01
C GLY A 207 11.30 -7.75 33.95
N LYS A 208 10.73 -8.71 34.69
CA LYS A 208 11.12 -10.12 34.72
C LYS A 208 10.31 -11.04 33.79
N HIS A 209 9.39 -10.46 33.01
CA HIS A 209 8.51 -11.21 32.12
C HIS A 209 8.94 -11.07 30.67
N ALA A 210 8.66 -12.10 29.88
CA ALA A 210 8.88 -12.12 28.44
C ALA A 210 7.58 -12.48 27.69
N ARG A 211 7.47 -11.98 26.46
CA ARG A 211 6.47 -12.39 25.46
C ARG A 211 7.16 -12.64 24.13
N MET A 212 6.80 -13.70 23.44
CA MET A 212 7.22 -13.96 22.06
C MET A 212 6.14 -13.40 21.13
N ILE A 213 6.56 -12.81 20.02
CA ILE A 213 5.66 -12.17 19.07
C ILE A 213 6.03 -12.61 17.66
N ARG A 214 5.03 -13.01 16.87
CA ARG A 214 5.16 -13.29 15.45
C ARG A 214 4.32 -12.30 14.66
N TRP A 215 4.95 -11.60 13.72
CA TRP A 215 4.40 -10.50 12.93
C TRP A 215 4.22 -10.91 11.48
N ASP A 216 3.06 -10.62 10.89
CA ASP A 216 2.84 -10.74 9.44
C ASP A 216 1.93 -9.63 8.91
N ARG A 217 1.48 -9.74 7.65
CA ARG A 217 0.58 -8.76 7.05
C ARG A 217 -0.86 -8.84 7.55
N GLY A 218 -1.23 -9.85 8.32
CA GLY A 218 -2.53 -9.95 8.99
C GLY A 218 -2.56 -9.26 10.35
N GLY A 219 -1.41 -9.14 11.03
CA GLY A 219 -1.29 -8.54 12.35
C GLY A 219 -0.14 -9.14 13.15
N ALA A 220 -0.37 -9.45 14.42
CA ALA A 220 0.60 -10.14 15.25
C ALA A 220 -0.07 -11.18 16.18
N VAL A 221 0.61 -12.30 16.38
CA VAL A 221 0.27 -13.28 17.42
C VAL A 221 1.24 -13.13 18.58
N VAL A 222 0.70 -13.00 19.79
CA VAL A 222 1.44 -12.65 21.01
C VAL A 222 1.21 -13.74 22.05
N THR A 223 2.29 -14.26 22.65
CA THR A 223 2.16 -15.27 23.71
C THR A 223 1.60 -14.68 25.01
N GLU A 224 1.09 -15.56 25.87
CA GLU A 224 1.03 -15.28 27.31
C GLU A 224 2.41 -14.85 27.84
N ARG A 225 2.39 -14.06 28.91
CA ARG A 225 3.61 -13.64 29.58
C ARG A 225 4.13 -14.79 30.44
N PHE A 226 5.45 -14.95 30.46
CA PHE A 226 6.11 -15.89 31.35
C PHE A 226 7.28 -15.23 32.05
N ASP A 227 7.56 -15.64 33.29
CA ASP A 227 8.72 -15.16 34.05
C ASP A 227 9.98 -15.87 33.54
N TYR A 228 10.85 -15.15 32.83
CA TYR A 228 12.07 -15.75 32.25
C TYR A 228 13.17 -15.95 33.30
N THR A 229 13.01 -15.45 34.53
CA THR A 229 13.95 -15.67 35.64
C THR A 229 13.60 -16.94 36.43
N GLU A 230 12.32 -17.32 36.43
CA GLU A 230 11.82 -18.57 37.02
C GLU A 230 11.75 -19.71 36.00
N GLN A 231 11.39 -19.40 34.75
CA GLN A 231 11.26 -20.36 33.65
C GLN A 231 12.16 -19.99 32.44
N PRO A 232 13.49 -19.85 32.65
CA PRO A 232 14.41 -19.45 31.57
C PRO A 232 14.46 -20.46 30.41
N GLY A 233 14.03 -21.71 30.66
CA GLY A 233 13.91 -22.75 29.65
C GLY A 233 13.03 -22.37 28.45
N LEU A 234 11.95 -21.62 28.67
CA LEU A 234 11.05 -21.19 27.59
C LEU A 234 11.74 -20.20 26.65
N LEU A 235 12.45 -19.21 27.21
CA LEU A 235 13.17 -18.21 26.43
C LEU A 235 14.34 -18.86 25.68
N ALA A 236 15.11 -19.72 26.35
CA ALA A 236 16.22 -20.45 25.76
C ALA A 236 15.78 -21.37 24.61
N ASP A 237 14.70 -22.14 24.78
CA ASP A 237 14.20 -23.06 23.74
C ASP A 237 13.71 -22.28 22.51
N PHE A 238 13.06 -21.13 22.69
CA PHE A 238 12.66 -20.27 21.57
C PHE A 238 13.86 -19.77 20.76
N PHE A 239 14.88 -19.21 21.41
CA PHE A 239 16.10 -18.76 20.72
C PHE A 239 16.83 -19.91 20.03
N TRP A 240 16.91 -21.07 20.68
CA TRP A 240 17.53 -22.26 20.12
C TRP A 240 16.81 -22.72 18.84
N ARG A 241 15.48 -22.84 18.90
CA ARG A 241 14.65 -23.21 17.75
C ARG A 241 14.74 -22.17 16.63
N PHE A 242 14.68 -20.87 16.95
CA PHE A 242 14.82 -19.79 15.97
C PHE A 242 16.18 -19.82 15.25
N SER A 243 17.27 -20.02 16.00
CA SER A 243 18.61 -20.08 15.45
C SER A 243 18.81 -21.27 14.51
N LEU A 244 18.20 -22.42 14.84
CA LEU A 244 18.27 -23.63 14.04
C LEU A 244 17.23 -23.71 12.91
N ALA A 245 16.23 -22.83 12.90
CA ALA A 245 15.21 -22.80 11.84
C ALA A 245 15.84 -22.52 10.47
N SER A 246 15.18 -22.97 9.41
CA SER A 246 15.60 -22.63 8.05
C SER A 246 15.44 -21.14 7.77
N THR A 247 16.04 -20.64 6.69
CA THR A 247 15.89 -19.26 6.23
C THR A 247 14.42 -18.86 6.05
N GLU A 248 13.63 -19.72 5.40
CA GLU A 248 12.17 -19.55 5.25
C GLU A 248 11.39 -19.75 6.56
N GLY A 249 11.87 -20.61 7.47
CA GLY A 249 11.31 -20.80 8.81
C GLY A 249 11.47 -19.58 9.70
N ARG A 250 12.54 -18.79 9.47
CA ARG A 250 12.71 -17.46 10.06
C ARG A 250 11.95 -16.35 9.32
N GLY A 251 11.25 -16.68 8.23
CA GLY A 251 10.37 -15.78 7.49
C GLY A 251 10.99 -15.05 6.31
N LEU A 252 12.21 -15.40 5.85
CA LEU A 252 12.79 -14.83 4.63
C LEU A 252 12.15 -15.44 3.37
N ASP A 253 11.83 -14.61 2.39
CA ASP A 253 11.32 -15.00 1.08
C ASP A 253 12.45 -15.58 0.22
N THR A 254 12.42 -16.88 -0.01
CA THR A 254 13.43 -17.62 -0.80
C THR A 254 13.22 -17.51 -2.31
N SER A 255 12.10 -16.93 -2.77
CA SER A 255 11.88 -16.61 -4.18
C SER A 255 12.69 -15.39 -4.65
N VAL A 256 13.35 -14.69 -3.71
CA VAL A 256 14.27 -13.59 -3.99
C VAL A 256 15.66 -13.93 -3.48
N THR A 257 16.65 -13.89 -4.37
CA THR A 257 18.05 -14.21 -4.03
C THR A 257 19.00 -13.12 -4.52
N GLU A 258 20.11 -12.94 -3.82
CA GLU A 258 21.15 -11.99 -4.25
C GLU A 258 21.85 -12.48 -5.51
N VAL A 259 22.15 -11.56 -6.43
CA VAL A 259 22.93 -11.86 -7.64
C VAL A 259 24.41 -12.04 -7.28
N GLU A 260 25.04 -13.10 -7.82
CA GLU A 260 26.46 -13.40 -7.58
C GLU A 260 27.38 -12.24 -8.05
N ALA A 261 28.47 -12.00 -7.31
CA ALA A 261 29.36 -10.84 -7.53
C ALA A 261 30.11 -10.84 -8.87
N ASP A 262 30.21 -11.99 -9.55
CA ASP A 262 30.85 -12.16 -10.85
C ASP A 262 29.91 -11.97 -12.05
N PHE A 263 28.62 -11.77 -11.79
CA PHE A 263 27.65 -11.40 -12.81
C PHE A 263 27.87 -9.96 -13.29
N ASP A 264 27.62 -9.66 -14.57
CA ASP A 264 27.76 -8.30 -15.11
C ASP A 264 26.61 -7.38 -14.65
N GLY A 265 26.59 -7.09 -13.34
CA GLY A 265 25.61 -6.21 -12.72
C GLY A 265 25.75 -4.75 -13.17
N ARG A 266 26.91 -4.34 -13.69
CA ARG A 266 27.14 -2.95 -14.12
C ARG A 266 26.33 -2.60 -15.36
N GLU A 267 26.27 -3.50 -16.34
CA GLU A 267 25.45 -3.31 -17.53
C GLU A 267 23.97 -3.20 -17.16
N ILE A 268 23.50 -4.07 -16.26
CA ILE A 268 22.10 -4.08 -15.81
C ILE A 268 21.77 -2.83 -14.99
N CYS A 269 22.65 -2.41 -14.08
CA CYS A 269 22.49 -1.12 -13.39
C CYS A 269 22.39 0.03 -14.38
N THR A 270 23.19 0.03 -15.46
CA THR A 270 23.10 1.04 -16.51
C THR A 270 21.73 1.03 -17.19
N LYS A 271 21.22 -0.16 -17.58
CA LYS A 271 19.88 -0.31 -18.19
C LYS A 271 18.76 0.14 -17.25
N LEU A 272 18.89 -0.14 -15.96
CA LEU A 272 17.95 0.26 -14.92
C LEU A 272 18.15 1.71 -14.44
N LYS A 273 19.14 2.43 -14.98
CA LYS A 273 19.55 3.79 -14.58
C LYS A 273 19.90 3.90 -13.08
N LEU A 274 20.55 2.87 -12.55
CA LEU A 274 21.03 2.75 -11.17
C LEU A 274 22.53 3.00 -11.06
N PRO A 275 23.04 3.40 -9.88
CA PRO A 275 24.47 3.41 -9.61
C PRO A 275 25.15 2.06 -9.91
N PRO A 276 26.37 2.03 -10.48
CA PRO A 276 27.05 0.77 -10.83
C PRO A 276 27.34 -0.16 -9.64
N SER A 277 27.34 0.36 -8.42
CA SER A 277 27.56 -0.40 -7.18
C SER A 277 26.28 -0.87 -6.50
N THR A 278 25.11 -0.62 -7.09
CA THR A 278 23.83 -1.04 -6.52
C THR A 278 23.75 -2.56 -6.48
N LYS A 279 23.43 -3.09 -5.31
CA LYS A 279 23.20 -4.53 -5.08
C LYS A 279 21.94 -4.98 -5.81
N LEU A 280 22.04 -6.08 -6.55
CA LEU A 280 20.97 -6.64 -7.38
C LEU A 280 20.50 -7.99 -6.85
N PHE A 281 19.25 -8.31 -7.15
CA PHE A 281 18.55 -9.52 -6.72
C PHE A 281 17.82 -10.16 -7.89
N TYR A 282 17.81 -11.49 -7.92
CA TYR A 282 16.89 -12.28 -8.72
C TYR A 282 15.52 -12.30 -8.05
N TYR A 283 14.50 -11.95 -8.81
CA TYR A 283 13.09 -12.03 -8.44
C TYR A 283 12.44 -13.17 -9.21
N GLY A 284 12.06 -14.23 -8.50
CA GLY A 284 11.24 -15.29 -9.07
C GLY A 284 9.79 -14.84 -9.22
N VAL A 285 9.22 -14.99 -10.41
CA VAL A 285 7.82 -14.67 -10.72
C VAL A 285 7.12 -15.93 -11.24
N PRO A 286 6.09 -16.42 -10.54
CA PRO A 286 5.32 -17.58 -10.96
C PRO A 286 4.32 -17.23 -12.06
N ASP A 287 3.93 -18.22 -12.86
CA ASP A 287 2.97 -18.07 -13.95
C ASP A 287 2.24 -19.39 -14.25
N ASP A 288 0.95 -19.30 -14.58
CA ASP A 288 0.11 -20.48 -14.87
C ASP A 288 0.45 -21.12 -16.23
N ASP A 289 1.05 -20.36 -17.14
CA ASP A 289 1.37 -20.77 -18.53
C ASP A 289 2.51 -21.78 -18.66
N ILE A 290 3.08 -22.27 -17.54
CA ILE A 290 3.90 -23.49 -17.59
C ILE A 290 2.96 -24.67 -17.87
N SER A 291 2.75 -24.95 -19.16
CA SER A 291 1.95 -26.08 -19.62
C SER A 291 2.32 -27.36 -18.85
N ARG A 292 1.33 -28.21 -18.51
CA ARG A 292 1.59 -29.50 -17.83
C ARG A 292 2.68 -30.32 -18.56
N ALA A 293 2.73 -30.25 -19.89
CA ALA A 293 3.76 -30.92 -20.70
C ALA A 293 5.18 -30.33 -20.55
N GLN A 294 5.32 -29.05 -20.15
CA GLN A 294 6.59 -28.44 -19.76
C GLN A 294 6.93 -28.71 -18.29
N ARG A 295 5.94 -28.82 -17.39
CA ARG A 295 6.14 -29.26 -15.99
C ARG A 295 6.69 -30.69 -15.89
N ASP A 296 6.42 -31.55 -16.87
CA ASP A 296 6.98 -32.90 -16.91
C ASP A 296 8.50 -32.92 -17.19
N ASN A 297 9.10 -31.78 -17.61
CA ASN A 297 10.54 -31.64 -17.92
C ASN A 297 11.24 -30.45 -17.24
N LEU A 298 10.51 -29.62 -16.48
CA LEU A 298 11.00 -28.51 -15.66
C LEU A 298 10.63 -28.80 -14.21
N ASP A 299 11.45 -28.32 -13.28
CA ASP A 299 11.07 -28.35 -11.87
C ASP A 299 9.70 -27.66 -11.69
N PRO A 300 8.70 -28.27 -11.03
CA PRO A 300 7.43 -27.64 -10.69
C PRO A 300 7.59 -26.29 -9.95
N THR A 301 8.77 -26.02 -9.41
CA THR A 301 9.15 -24.76 -8.74
C THR A 301 9.81 -23.73 -9.66
N ALA A 302 9.94 -24.00 -10.98
CA ALA A 302 10.64 -23.11 -11.90
C ALA A 302 9.97 -21.73 -12.02
N LEU A 303 10.59 -20.71 -11.41
CA LEU A 303 10.17 -19.32 -11.49
C LEU A 303 10.82 -18.60 -12.68
N TYR A 304 10.11 -17.65 -13.27
CA TYR A 304 10.72 -16.71 -14.21
C TYR A 304 11.57 -15.70 -13.43
N CYS A 305 12.86 -15.63 -13.74
CA CYS A 305 13.80 -14.78 -13.01
C CYS A 305 13.96 -13.41 -13.68
N TYR A 306 13.68 -12.36 -12.92
CA TYR A 306 13.96 -10.97 -13.27
C TYR A 306 15.05 -10.40 -12.35
N ILE A 307 15.76 -9.36 -12.78
CA ILE A 307 16.90 -8.82 -12.03
C ILE A 307 16.64 -7.37 -11.67
N GLY A 308 16.65 -7.02 -10.39
CA GLY A 308 16.38 -5.66 -9.94
C GLY A 308 17.09 -5.29 -8.64
N PRO A 309 17.06 -4.01 -8.25
CA PRO A 309 17.57 -3.58 -6.96
C PRO A 309 16.65 -4.06 -5.83
N ARG A 310 17.08 -3.90 -4.58
CA ARG A 310 16.15 -3.95 -3.44
C ARG A 310 15.12 -2.81 -3.60
N PRO A 311 13.81 -3.08 -3.47
CA PRO A 311 12.81 -2.01 -3.50
C PRO A 311 13.06 -1.08 -2.32
N HIS A 312 12.89 0.22 -2.52
CA HIS A 312 12.95 1.17 -1.42
C HIS A 312 11.84 0.87 -0.42
N PHE A 313 12.15 0.99 0.87
CA PHE A 313 11.24 0.75 1.98
C PHE A 313 9.97 1.61 1.85
N PRO A 314 8.82 1.07 1.36
CA PRO A 314 7.71 1.92 0.98
C PRO A 314 6.53 1.83 1.96
N SER A 315 6.52 0.84 2.86
CA SER A 315 5.34 0.52 3.66
C SER A 315 5.29 1.36 4.92
N ARG A 316 4.20 2.12 5.06
CA ARG A 316 3.84 2.86 6.29
C ARG A 316 2.86 2.12 7.19
N SER A 317 2.45 0.93 6.77
CA SER A 317 1.52 0.08 7.50
C SER A 317 2.12 -1.31 7.66
N LEU A 318 1.96 -1.89 8.84
CA LEU A 318 2.28 -3.29 9.09
C LEU A 318 1.33 -4.20 8.28
N ILE A 319 0.04 -3.84 8.20
CA ILE A 319 -1.04 -4.71 7.75
C ILE A 319 -1.47 -4.50 6.29
N GLY A 320 -1.86 -5.63 5.67
CA GLY A 320 -2.32 -5.83 4.31
C GLY A 320 -1.29 -5.64 3.20
N ARG A 321 -1.74 -5.25 1.99
CA ARG A 321 -0.98 -5.31 0.71
C ARG A 321 0.52 -5.06 0.72
N ALA A 322 1.01 -4.03 1.41
CA ALA A 322 2.43 -3.68 1.43
C ALA A 322 3.12 -3.67 0.06
N THR A 323 2.40 -3.19 -0.97
CA THR A 323 2.84 -3.25 -2.37
C THR A 323 4.19 -2.58 -2.57
N ARG A 324 5.12 -3.31 -3.17
CA ARG A 324 6.41 -2.83 -3.66
C ARG A 324 6.38 -2.94 -5.18
N SER A 325 6.91 -1.93 -5.86
CA SER A 325 6.98 -1.95 -7.32
C SER A 325 8.23 -1.25 -7.79
N LEU A 326 8.83 -1.79 -8.84
CA LEU A 326 10.13 -1.36 -9.33
C LEU A 326 10.37 -1.81 -10.77
N PRO A 327 11.14 -1.03 -11.56
CA PRO A 327 11.71 -1.53 -12.80
C PRO A 327 12.68 -2.68 -12.53
N VAL A 328 12.58 -3.74 -13.33
CA VAL A 328 13.48 -4.90 -13.30
C VAL A 328 13.91 -5.25 -14.71
N TYR A 329 15.07 -5.87 -14.83
CA TYR A 329 15.63 -6.32 -16.09
C TYR A 329 15.16 -7.75 -16.39
N ASP A 330 14.65 -7.94 -17.59
CA ASP A 330 14.32 -9.23 -18.18
C ASP A 330 15.53 -9.76 -18.98
N PRO A 331 16.26 -10.76 -18.45
CA PRO A 331 17.45 -11.28 -19.12
C PRO A 331 17.15 -12.10 -20.38
N ILE A 332 15.89 -12.54 -20.58
CA ILE A 332 15.50 -13.35 -21.74
C ILE A 332 15.26 -12.45 -22.95
N ASN A 333 14.54 -11.35 -22.74
CA ASN A 333 14.15 -10.42 -23.81
C ASN A 333 15.05 -9.19 -23.90
N ASP A 334 16.07 -9.08 -23.03
CA ASP A 334 17.04 -7.98 -22.98
C ASP A 334 16.36 -6.59 -22.91
N ARG A 335 15.44 -6.44 -21.96
CA ARG A 335 14.66 -5.20 -21.77
C ARG A 335 14.33 -4.94 -20.31
N VAL A 336 13.95 -3.71 -20.01
CA VAL A 336 13.42 -3.34 -18.70
C VAL A 336 11.90 -3.49 -18.70
N VAL A 337 11.36 -4.11 -17.67
CA VAL A 337 9.93 -4.33 -17.41
C VAL A 337 9.59 -3.85 -16.01
N TYR A 338 8.30 -3.80 -15.66
CA TYR A 338 7.85 -3.31 -14.36
C TYR A 338 7.33 -4.45 -13.49
N LEU A 339 7.93 -4.67 -12.33
CA LEU A 339 7.54 -5.70 -11.38
C LEU A 339 6.69 -5.09 -10.26
N LYS A 340 5.60 -5.78 -9.92
CA LYS A 340 4.73 -5.49 -8.77
C LYS A 340 4.74 -6.69 -7.83
N ASP A 341 5.02 -6.43 -6.57
CA ASP A 341 5.16 -7.39 -5.48
C ASP A 341 4.20 -6.98 -4.36
N THR A 342 3.23 -7.81 -4.00
CA THR A 342 2.12 -7.39 -3.12
C THR A 342 1.50 -8.54 -2.36
N TRP A 343 0.83 -8.24 -1.24
CA TRP A 343 0.04 -9.18 -0.46
C TRP A 343 -1.43 -9.02 -0.82
N ARG A 344 -1.95 -9.84 -1.75
CA ARG A 344 -3.37 -9.79 -2.07
C ARG A 344 -4.18 -10.43 -0.94
N ILE A 345 -5.45 -10.03 -0.80
CA ILE A 345 -6.33 -10.65 0.18
C ILE A 345 -6.59 -12.10 -0.24
N ASP A 346 -6.51 -13.02 0.73
CA ASP A 346 -6.89 -14.41 0.55
C ASP A 346 -8.42 -14.54 0.62
N SER A 347 -9.07 -14.50 -0.53
CA SER A 347 -10.53 -14.58 -0.61
C SER A 347 -10.95 -15.11 -1.97
N HIS A 348 -11.84 -16.10 -1.97
CA HIS A 348 -12.44 -16.66 -3.17
C HIS A 348 -13.22 -15.64 -4.01
N ASP A 349 -13.68 -14.54 -3.40
CA ASP A 349 -14.40 -13.45 -4.07
C ASP A 349 -13.48 -12.46 -4.81
N MET A 350 -12.16 -12.59 -4.66
CA MET A 350 -11.17 -11.76 -5.33
C MET A 350 -10.42 -12.52 -6.41
N GLN A 351 -10.49 -11.97 -7.61
CA GLN A 351 -9.69 -12.43 -8.74
C GLN A 351 -8.26 -11.92 -8.62
N LYS A 352 -7.29 -12.72 -9.08
CA LYS A 352 -5.89 -12.27 -9.18
C LYS A 352 -5.81 -11.18 -10.25
N GLU A 353 -5.03 -10.15 -10.00
CA GLU A 353 -4.88 -9.02 -10.94
C GLU A 353 -4.42 -9.49 -12.34
N GLY A 354 -3.53 -10.48 -12.39
CA GLY A 354 -3.07 -11.08 -13.66
C GLY A 354 -4.20 -11.71 -14.47
N ASP A 355 -5.15 -12.38 -13.82
CA ASP A 355 -6.33 -12.94 -14.49
C ASP A 355 -7.24 -11.84 -15.04
N THR A 356 -7.33 -10.71 -14.33
CA THR A 356 -8.06 -9.55 -14.82
C THR A 356 -7.40 -9.00 -16.08
N TYR A 357 -6.08 -8.82 -16.10
CA TYR A 357 -5.37 -8.42 -17.31
C TYR A 357 -5.57 -9.42 -18.47
N ARG A 358 -5.43 -10.72 -18.23
CA ARG A 358 -5.68 -11.76 -19.25
C ARG A 358 -7.10 -11.64 -19.83
N GLN A 359 -8.09 -11.41 -18.98
CA GLN A 359 -9.47 -11.19 -19.41
C GLN A 359 -9.60 -9.92 -20.27
N LEU A 360 -9.06 -8.78 -19.81
CA LEU A 360 -9.14 -7.51 -20.54
C LEU A 360 -8.45 -7.58 -21.91
N HIS A 361 -7.27 -8.23 -21.99
CA HIS A 361 -6.59 -8.52 -23.25
C HIS A 361 -7.44 -9.40 -24.18
N GLY A 362 -8.12 -10.40 -23.63
CA GLY A 362 -9.06 -11.25 -24.38
C GLY A 362 -10.24 -10.48 -25.00
N TYR A 363 -10.67 -9.39 -24.35
CA TYR A 363 -11.69 -8.46 -24.87
C TYR A 363 -11.12 -7.32 -25.72
N GLN A 364 -9.80 -7.30 -25.97
CA GLN A 364 -9.11 -6.26 -26.73
C GLN A 364 -9.36 -4.86 -26.17
N VAL A 365 -9.35 -4.73 -24.85
CA VAL A 365 -9.46 -3.42 -24.18
C VAL A 365 -8.17 -2.63 -24.47
N PRO A 366 -8.26 -1.40 -25.02
CA PRO A 366 -7.11 -0.57 -25.34
C PRO A 366 -6.53 0.09 -24.08
N HIS A 367 -5.37 0.74 -24.21
CA HIS A 367 -4.81 1.64 -23.19
C HIS A 367 -4.69 1.04 -21.78
N ILE A 368 -4.43 -0.26 -21.71
CA ILE A 368 -4.02 -0.98 -20.49
C ILE A 368 -2.57 -1.43 -20.63
N ALA A 369 -1.87 -1.57 -19.50
CA ALA A 369 -0.51 -2.07 -19.54
C ALA A 369 -0.43 -3.50 -20.13
N PRO A 370 0.57 -3.78 -20.99
CA PRO A 370 0.87 -5.14 -21.41
C PRO A 370 1.17 -6.01 -20.20
N PHE A 371 0.43 -7.10 -20.03
CA PHE A 371 0.65 -8.06 -18.95
C PHE A 371 1.55 -9.18 -19.45
N GLU A 372 2.64 -9.44 -18.74
CA GLU A 372 3.60 -10.47 -19.13
C GLU A 372 3.31 -11.77 -18.40
N ARG A 373 3.25 -11.70 -17.06
CA ARG A 373 3.03 -12.86 -16.18
C ARG A 373 2.78 -12.44 -14.74
N GLY A 374 2.26 -13.37 -13.95
CA GLY A 374 2.12 -13.19 -12.52
C GLY A 374 1.20 -14.21 -11.87
N ASN A 375 1.51 -14.55 -10.61
CA ASN A 375 0.74 -15.48 -9.80
C ASN A 375 1.06 -15.33 -8.31
N ASP A 376 0.40 -16.14 -7.49
CA ASP A 376 0.72 -16.31 -6.07
C ASP A 376 2.12 -16.91 -5.91
N ILE A 377 2.86 -16.39 -4.93
CA ILE A 377 4.14 -16.95 -4.50
C ILE A 377 3.85 -18.15 -3.60
N ASP A 378 4.43 -19.30 -3.93
CA ASP A 378 4.37 -20.50 -3.11
C ASP A 378 5.53 -20.54 -2.10
N GLY A 379 5.42 -21.38 -1.08
CA GLY A 379 6.47 -21.64 -0.09
C GLY A 379 6.09 -21.25 1.34
N HIS A 380 6.98 -21.56 2.29
CA HIS A 380 6.70 -21.32 3.70
C HIS A 380 6.50 -19.82 4.00
N GLY A 381 5.37 -19.50 4.65
CA GLY A 381 5.00 -18.14 5.03
C GLY A 381 4.40 -17.27 3.92
N SER A 382 4.26 -17.76 2.68
CA SER A 382 3.65 -16.95 1.62
C SER A 382 2.17 -16.65 1.86
N HIS A 383 1.54 -17.37 2.79
CA HIS A 383 0.26 -17.04 3.39
C HIS A 383 0.47 -16.47 4.81
N THR A 384 -0.26 -15.41 5.13
CA THR A 384 -0.39 -14.95 6.52
C THR A 384 -1.17 -15.96 7.33
N VAL A 385 -0.89 -16.11 8.62
CA VAL A 385 -1.59 -17.08 9.49
C VAL A 385 -2.19 -16.45 10.75
N THR A 386 -1.98 -15.15 11.00
CA THR A 386 -2.55 -14.47 12.18
C THR A 386 -4.09 -14.63 12.24
N HIS A 387 -4.74 -14.60 11.08
CA HIS A 387 -6.19 -14.79 10.96
C HIS A 387 -6.70 -16.21 11.28
N ASP A 388 -5.84 -17.23 11.25
CA ASP A 388 -6.25 -18.61 11.53
C ASP A 388 -6.50 -18.82 13.03
N TYR A 389 -5.93 -17.95 13.87
CA TYR A 389 -5.99 -18.06 15.32
C TYR A 389 -7.10 -17.23 15.97
N VAL A 390 -7.83 -16.38 15.23
CA VAL A 390 -8.76 -15.40 15.82
C VAL A 390 -9.96 -16.03 16.55
N GLU A 391 -10.24 -17.30 16.28
CA GLU A 391 -11.35 -18.07 16.89
C GLU A 391 -10.84 -19.11 17.93
N GLU A 392 -9.56 -19.09 18.28
CA GLU A 392 -9.00 -20.03 19.24
C GLU A 392 -9.47 -19.77 20.68
N SER A 393 -9.62 -20.86 21.46
CA SER A 393 -10.17 -20.83 22.83
C SER A 393 -9.37 -20.02 23.87
N TRP A 394 -8.14 -19.62 23.54
CA TRP A 394 -7.27 -18.81 24.39
C TRP A 394 -7.26 -17.33 24.00
N VAL A 395 -7.89 -16.95 22.89
CA VAL A 395 -7.93 -15.56 22.43
C VAL A 395 -8.78 -14.71 23.35
N CYS A 396 -8.25 -13.53 23.68
CA CYS A 396 -8.96 -12.51 24.42
C CYS A 396 -9.46 -11.40 23.49
N GLY A 397 -10.61 -10.83 23.84
CA GLY A 397 -11.29 -9.81 23.07
C GLY A 397 -11.98 -10.38 21.82
N MET A 398 -12.21 -9.52 20.84
CA MET A 398 -12.74 -9.89 19.53
C MET A 398 -11.80 -9.37 18.43
N PRO A 399 -10.54 -9.84 18.38
CA PRO A 399 -9.60 -9.37 17.38
C PRO A 399 -10.08 -9.78 15.99
N PHE A 400 -9.66 -9.03 14.99
CA PHE A 400 -9.96 -9.36 13.60
C PHE A 400 -8.69 -9.26 12.76
N ALA A 401 -8.42 -10.28 11.96
CA ALA A 401 -7.29 -10.30 11.04
C ALA A 401 -7.76 -10.78 9.67
N THR A 402 -7.17 -10.22 8.62
CA THR A 402 -7.50 -10.57 7.24
C THR A 402 -6.37 -11.43 6.68
N GLY A 403 -6.72 -12.59 6.13
CA GLY A 403 -5.79 -13.45 5.40
C GLY A 403 -5.26 -12.78 4.13
N HIS A 404 -3.97 -12.94 3.87
CA HIS A 404 -3.29 -12.45 2.69
C HIS A 404 -2.34 -13.51 2.11
N ILE A 405 -2.22 -13.51 0.79
CA ILE A 405 -1.29 -14.32 0.02
C ILE A 405 -0.31 -13.40 -0.69
N HIS A 406 0.98 -13.72 -0.61
CA HIS A 406 2.03 -13.04 -1.35
C HIS A 406 1.86 -13.32 -2.86
N TYR A 407 1.88 -12.26 -3.67
CA TYR A 407 1.59 -12.28 -5.09
C TYR A 407 2.56 -11.39 -5.84
N ARG A 408 3.06 -11.86 -6.98
CA ARG A 408 4.01 -11.11 -7.80
C ARG A 408 3.61 -11.15 -9.28
N MET A 409 3.76 -10.02 -9.95
CA MET A 409 3.47 -9.90 -11.38
C MET A 409 4.39 -8.92 -12.11
N VAL A 410 4.42 -9.04 -13.43
CA VAL A 410 5.24 -8.22 -14.33
C VAL A 410 4.37 -7.63 -15.43
N LEU A 411 4.53 -6.32 -15.63
CA LEU A 411 3.99 -5.57 -16.76
C LEU A 411 5.12 -5.26 -17.74
N GLY A 412 4.83 -5.39 -19.03
CA GLY A 412 5.80 -5.23 -20.13
C GLY A 412 6.14 -3.78 -20.47
N VAL A 413 5.73 -2.83 -19.63
CA VAL A 413 5.91 -1.39 -19.83
C VAL A 413 6.40 -0.72 -18.56
N VAL A 414 7.29 0.25 -18.71
CA VAL A 414 7.75 1.13 -17.64
C VAL A 414 7.32 2.54 -18.01
N GLY A 415 6.17 2.98 -17.48
CA GLY A 415 5.63 4.31 -17.74
C GLY A 415 6.15 5.37 -16.76
N ARG A 416 6.02 6.63 -17.17
CA ARG A 416 6.19 7.81 -16.32
C ARG A 416 4.91 8.06 -15.53
N GLU A 417 5.04 8.72 -14.38
CA GLU A 417 3.87 9.16 -13.63
C GLU A 417 3.10 10.25 -14.38
N LEU A 418 1.77 10.25 -14.28
CA LEU A 418 0.92 11.30 -14.85
C LEU A 418 1.35 12.70 -14.40
N SER A 419 1.87 12.85 -13.17
CA SER A 419 2.39 14.10 -12.60
C SER A 419 3.60 14.70 -13.34
N THR A 420 4.17 13.97 -14.30
CA THR A 420 5.37 14.36 -15.07
C THR A 420 5.07 14.69 -16.53
N PHE A 421 3.81 15.03 -16.84
CA PHE A 421 3.37 15.35 -18.20
C PHE A 421 4.21 16.46 -18.84
N ARG A 422 4.44 16.36 -20.15
CA ARG A 422 5.26 17.27 -20.97
C ARG A 422 4.47 18.49 -21.46
N SER A 423 3.14 18.42 -21.46
CA SER A 423 2.24 19.54 -21.76
C SER A 423 0.83 19.25 -21.24
N THR A 424 -0.02 20.27 -21.13
CA THR A 424 -1.44 20.04 -20.78
C THR A 424 -2.18 19.23 -21.83
N HIS A 425 -1.73 19.26 -23.08
CA HIS A 425 -2.21 18.37 -24.14
C HIS A 425 -1.90 16.90 -23.83
N GLU A 426 -0.67 16.57 -23.43
CA GLU A 426 -0.30 15.20 -23.03
C GLU A 426 -1.14 14.74 -21.81
N LEU A 427 -1.33 15.61 -20.81
CA LEU A 427 -2.16 15.32 -19.64
C LEU A 427 -3.61 14.97 -20.04
N ALA A 428 -4.25 15.82 -20.86
CA ALA A 428 -5.61 15.60 -21.31
C ALA A 428 -5.73 14.34 -22.19
N SER A 429 -4.78 14.12 -23.09
CA SER A 429 -4.74 12.92 -23.95
C SER A 429 -4.60 11.65 -23.13
N ALA A 430 -3.68 11.59 -22.17
CA ALA A 430 -3.46 10.41 -21.34
C ALA A 430 -4.68 10.05 -20.47
N VAL A 431 -5.42 11.05 -19.98
CA VAL A 431 -6.68 10.82 -19.26
C VAL A 431 -7.77 10.32 -20.20
N ALA A 432 -7.82 10.80 -21.45
CA ALA A 432 -8.75 10.28 -22.46
C ALA A 432 -8.44 8.81 -22.81
N ASP A 433 -7.17 8.45 -23.01
CA ASP A 433 -6.73 7.07 -23.26
C ASP A 433 -7.19 6.14 -22.12
N ALA A 434 -6.98 6.54 -20.87
CA ALA A 434 -7.40 5.77 -19.69
C ALA A 434 -8.93 5.68 -19.52
N LEU A 435 -9.68 6.71 -19.91
CA LEU A 435 -11.14 6.69 -19.95
C LEU A 435 -11.66 5.69 -21.00
N GLU A 436 -11.01 5.62 -22.16
CA GLU A 436 -11.34 4.65 -23.21
C GLU A 436 -11.06 3.20 -22.74
N ALA A 437 -9.95 2.96 -22.02
CA ALA A 437 -9.69 1.68 -21.37
C ALA A 437 -10.79 1.30 -20.37
N HIS A 438 -11.20 2.24 -19.51
CA HIS A 438 -12.24 2.02 -18.51
C HIS A 438 -13.59 1.72 -19.15
N GLU A 439 -13.97 2.48 -20.18
CA GLU A 439 -15.20 2.28 -20.93
C GLU A 439 -15.27 0.87 -21.52
N ASP A 440 -14.21 0.44 -22.21
CA ASP A 440 -14.15 -0.87 -22.84
C ASP A 440 -14.08 -2.00 -21.80
N ALA A 441 -13.33 -1.81 -20.70
CA ALA A 441 -13.33 -2.76 -19.59
C ALA A 441 -14.74 -2.95 -19.02
N TYR A 442 -15.49 -1.86 -18.83
CA TYR A 442 -16.85 -1.91 -18.29
C TYR A 442 -17.85 -2.52 -19.28
N ASN A 443 -17.86 -2.05 -20.54
CA ASN A 443 -18.86 -2.43 -21.53
C ASN A 443 -18.59 -3.80 -22.16
N LYS A 444 -17.33 -4.11 -22.49
CA LYS A 444 -16.95 -5.37 -23.16
C LYS A 444 -16.67 -6.48 -22.17
N ALA A 445 -15.88 -6.20 -21.12
CA ALA A 445 -15.45 -7.21 -20.15
C ALA A 445 -16.34 -7.29 -18.89
N GLY A 446 -17.21 -6.30 -18.67
CA GLY A 446 -18.04 -6.24 -17.46
C GLY A 446 -17.22 -5.97 -16.19
N ILE A 447 -16.11 -5.24 -16.28
CA ILE A 447 -15.17 -4.99 -15.18
C ILE A 447 -15.20 -3.51 -14.80
N LEU A 448 -15.42 -3.23 -13.52
CA LEU A 448 -15.31 -1.90 -12.92
C LEU A 448 -13.98 -1.76 -12.19
N HIS A 449 -13.28 -0.62 -12.33
CA HIS A 449 -11.92 -0.45 -11.79
C HIS A 449 -11.90 -0.15 -10.28
N ARG A 450 -12.75 0.76 -9.79
CA ARG A 450 -12.96 1.10 -8.36
C ARG A 450 -11.79 1.77 -7.61
N ASP A 451 -10.68 2.04 -8.28
CA ASP A 451 -9.48 2.64 -7.69
C ASP A 451 -8.78 3.60 -8.67
N VAL A 452 -9.57 4.37 -9.41
CA VAL A 452 -9.04 5.40 -10.33
C VAL A 452 -8.37 6.50 -9.51
N SER A 453 -7.07 6.70 -9.71
CA SER A 453 -6.26 7.70 -9.01
C SER A 453 -5.08 8.16 -9.87
N VAL A 454 -4.46 9.29 -9.52
CA VAL A 454 -3.28 9.82 -10.24
C VAL A 454 -2.15 8.80 -10.32
N GLY A 455 -2.01 7.96 -9.30
CA GLY A 455 -0.95 6.94 -9.23
C GLY A 455 -1.21 5.69 -10.08
N ASN A 456 -2.45 5.51 -10.55
CA ASN A 456 -2.89 4.35 -11.35
C ASN A 456 -3.06 4.69 -12.84
N LEU A 457 -2.65 5.91 -13.23
CA LEU A 457 -2.50 6.32 -14.62
C LEU A 457 -1.03 6.62 -14.88
N ILE A 458 -0.45 5.94 -15.87
CA ILE A 458 0.93 6.15 -16.30
C ILE A 458 0.95 6.66 -17.74
N VAL A 459 2.01 7.37 -18.11
CA VAL A 459 2.23 7.88 -19.47
C VAL A 459 3.47 7.23 -20.05
N THR A 460 3.37 6.64 -21.22
CA THR A 460 4.52 6.06 -21.93
C THR A 460 5.47 7.15 -22.45
N ASP A 461 6.61 6.75 -23.02
CA ASP A 461 7.56 7.71 -23.59
C ASP A 461 7.05 8.37 -24.87
N ASP A 462 6.17 7.70 -25.62
CA ASP A 462 5.45 8.22 -26.79
C ASP A 462 4.21 9.04 -26.45
N GLY A 463 3.84 9.14 -25.16
CA GLY A 463 2.76 10.03 -24.69
C GLY A 463 1.39 9.37 -24.57
N GLU A 464 1.29 8.05 -24.71
CA GLU A 464 0.07 7.28 -24.49
C GLU A 464 -0.19 7.11 -22.99
N GLY A 465 -1.44 7.34 -22.58
CA GLY A 465 -1.91 7.05 -21.22
C GLY A 465 -2.32 5.59 -21.07
N LEU A 466 -1.87 4.95 -19.98
CA LEU A 466 -2.26 3.59 -19.65
C LEU A 466 -2.90 3.52 -18.26
N LEU A 467 -4.02 2.80 -18.15
CA LEU A 467 -4.69 2.49 -16.90
C LEU A 467 -4.13 1.19 -16.29
N ILE A 468 -3.65 1.28 -15.06
CA ILE A 468 -3.02 0.18 -14.31
C ILE A 468 -3.70 -0.07 -12.96
N ASP A 469 -3.25 -1.11 -12.25
CA ASP A 469 -3.70 -1.47 -10.90
C ASP A 469 -5.16 -1.94 -10.82
N TRP A 470 -5.42 -3.09 -11.45
CA TRP A 470 -6.76 -3.70 -11.53
C TRP A 470 -7.09 -4.61 -10.33
N ASP A 471 -6.35 -4.51 -9.23
CA ASP A 471 -6.45 -5.45 -8.10
C ASP A 471 -7.72 -5.28 -7.24
N LEU A 472 -8.32 -4.08 -7.24
CA LEU A 472 -9.58 -3.75 -6.58
C LEU A 472 -10.80 -3.85 -7.49
N CYS A 473 -10.61 -4.33 -8.73
CA CYS A 473 -11.67 -4.37 -9.71
C CYS A 473 -12.84 -5.29 -9.29
N ARG A 474 -13.99 -5.09 -9.93
CA ARG A 474 -15.18 -5.91 -9.67
C ARG A 474 -15.89 -6.25 -10.97
N LYS A 475 -16.24 -7.53 -11.13
CA LYS A 475 -17.12 -8.00 -12.19
C LYS A 475 -18.58 -7.57 -11.94
N ARG A 476 -19.24 -7.12 -13.00
CA ARG A 476 -20.66 -6.73 -12.99
C ARG A 476 -21.52 -7.91 -12.54
N GLY A 477 -22.49 -7.63 -11.66
CA GLY A 477 -23.43 -8.64 -11.14
C GLY A 477 -22.95 -9.44 -9.93
N ILE A 478 -21.69 -9.29 -9.51
CA ILE A 478 -21.17 -9.92 -8.28
C ILE A 478 -21.28 -8.93 -7.11
N ILE A 479 -22.06 -9.30 -6.09
CA ILE A 479 -22.16 -8.56 -4.82
C ILE A 479 -21.02 -9.04 -3.91
N GLN A 480 -19.94 -8.25 -3.82
CA GLN A 480 -18.89 -8.48 -2.83
C GLN A 480 -19.30 -7.90 -1.47
N LYS A 481 -19.14 -8.66 -0.38
CA LYS A 481 -19.33 -8.15 0.99
C LYS A 481 -18.43 -6.93 1.23
N ARG A 482 -18.98 -5.89 1.89
CA ARG A 482 -18.22 -4.74 2.37
C ARG A 482 -17.20 -5.23 3.41
N ARG A 483 -15.95 -4.78 3.29
CA ARG A 483 -14.83 -5.26 4.10
C ARG A 483 -14.43 -4.22 5.13
N HIS A 484 -14.18 -4.65 6.37
CA HIS A 484 -13.75 -3.81 7.48
C HIS A 484 -12.40 -3.10 7.20
N ASP A 485 -11.53 -3.72 6.40
CA ASP A 485 -10.23 -3.15 5.98
C ASP A 485 -10.34 -1.97 5.01
N ARG A 486 -11.54 -1.73 4.47
CA ARG A 486 -11.81 -0.54 3.65
C ARG A 486 -12.14 0.61 4.58
N THR A 487 -11.12 1.28 5.12
CA THR A 487 -11.34 2.53 5.88
C THR A 487 -12.15 3.49 5.00
N VAL A 488 -13.29 3.97 5.50
CA VAL A 488 -14.20 4.90 4.80
C VAL A 488 -13.47 6.16 4.30
N ARG A 489 -12.32 6.48 4.91
CA ARG A 489 -11.38 7.54 4.52
C ARG A 489 -10.73 7.39 3.13
N HIS A 490 -10.70 6.20 2.52
CA HIS A 490 -10.24 6.01 1.12
C HIS A 490 -11.34 6.26 0.10
N LEU A 491 -12.58 5.89 0.44
CA LEU A 491 -13.79 6.25 -0.31
C LEU A 491 -14.02 7.77 -0.32
N ALA A 492 -13.68 8.43 0.79
CA ALA A 492 -13.94 9.85 1.00
C ALA A 492 -13.21 10.81 0.05
N VAL A 493 -12.05 10.42 -0.46
CA VAL A 493 -11.22 11.27 -1.34
C VAL A 493 -11.65 11.14 -2.81
N HIS A 494 -12.10 9.96 -3.22
CA HIS A 494 -12.30 9.60 -4.62
C HIS A 494 -13.76 9.71 -5.10
N VAL A 495 -14.75 9.62 -4.19
CA VAL A 495 -16.15 9.54 -4.60
C VAL A 495 -17.05 10.26 -3.61
N SER A 496 -17.68 11.37 -4.00
CA SER A 496 -18.57 12.11 -3.09
C SER A 496 -19.94 11.44 -2.92
N SER A 497 -20.37 10.58 -3.84
CA SER A 497 -21.65 9.85 -3.76
C SER A 497 -21.68 8.77 -2.66
N VAL A 498 -20.57 8.05 -2.42
CA VAL A 498 -20.49 7.00 -1.38
C VAL A 498 -20.39 7.58 0.03
N LEU A 499 -20.17 8.90 0.13
CA LEU A 499 -20.11 9.62 1.39
C LEU A 499 -21.46 10.14 1.88
N LEU A 500 -22.47 10.13 1.02
CA LEU A 500 -23.86 10.42 1.41
C LEU A 500 -24.56 9.18 1.96
N ASP A 501 -24.11 7.98 1.56
CA ASP A 501 -24.66 6.71 2.01
C ASP A 501 -23.54 5.71 2.33
N PRO A 502 -23.22 5.52 3.63
CA PRO A 502 -22.31 4.49 4.10
C PRO A 502 -22.76 3.06 3.82
N THR A 503 -23.82 2.80 3.06
CA THR A 503 -24.20 1.47 2.59
C THR A 503 -23.98 1.27 1.08
N LYS A 504 -23.79 2.36 0.32
CA LYS A 504 -23.62 2.31 -1.15
C LYS A 504 -22.33 1.59 -1.57
N HIS A 505 -22.40 0.78 -2.62
CA HIS A 505 -21.22 0.23 -3.29
C HIS A 505 -20.81 1.13 -4.44
N GLN A 506 -19.49 1.26 -4.68
CA GLN A 506 -18.99 2.02 -5.84
C GLN A 506 -19.61 1.50 -7.14
N ASP A 507 -20.10 2.42 -7.96
CA ASP A 507 -20.71 2.15 -9.26
C ASP A 507 -19.86 2.72 -10.41
N PHE A 508 -20.41 2.66 -11.62
CA PHE A 508 -19.74 3.13 -12.83
C PHE A 508 -19.52 4.63 -12.81
N GLU A 509 -20.53 5.38 -12.37
CA GLU A 509 -20.51 6.83 -12.27
C GLU A 509 -19.45 7.32 -11.27
N ASP A 510 -19.17 6.52 -10.22
CA ASP A 510 -18.12 6.78 -9.24
C ASP A 510 -16.70 6.72 -9.82
N ASP A 511 -16.43 5.79 -10.75
CA ASP A 511 -15.15 5.76 -11.47
C ASP A 511 -15.03 6.98 -12.41
N LEU A 512 -16.11 7.38 -13.10
CA LEU A 512 -16.11 8.58 -13.94
C LEU A 512 -15.84 9.86 -13.14
N GLU A 513 -16.44 10.00 -11.96
CA GLU A 513 -16.18 11.14 -11.08
C GLU A 513 -14.72 11.16 -10.60
N SER A 514 -14.14 9.98 -10.39
CA SER A 514 -12.73 9.83 -10.03
C SER A 514 -11.80 10.32 -11.15
N PHE A 515 -12.11 10.08 -12.42
CA PHE A 515 -11.36 10.65 -13.56
C PHE A 515 -11.43 12.18 -13.60
N LEU A 516 -12.60 12.79 -13.34
CA LEU A 516 -12.74 14.24 -13.19
C LEU A 516 -11.82 14.77 -12.08
N HIS A 517 -11.79 14.08 -10.93
CA HIS A 517 -10.94 14.44 -9.81
C HIS A 517 -9.44 14.31 -10.15
N VAL A 518 -9.03 13.23 -10.82
CA VAL A 518 -7.64 13.02 -11.27
C VAL A 518 -7.17 14.17 -12.16
N LEU A 519 -7.95 14.50 -13.19
CA LEU A 519 -7.60 15.58 -14.12
C LEU A 519 -7.55 16.92 -13.38
N THR A 520 -8.59 17.26 -12.61
CA THR A 520 -8.68 18.52 -11.87
C THR A 520 -7.55 18.69 -10.86
N TRP A 521 -7.31 17.67 -10.03
CA TRP A 521 -6.28 17.74 -9.00
C TRP A 521 -4.90 17.90 -9.64
N THR A 522 -4.61 17.13 -10.68
CA THR A 522 -3.32 17.18 -11.38
C THR A 522 -3.12 18.56 -12.00
N SER A 523 -4.17 19.14 -12.61
CA SER A 523 -4.09 20.50 -13.16
C SER A 523 -3.81 21.56 -12.09
N ILE A 524 -4.53 21.53 -10.96
CA ILE A 524 -4.31 22.50 -9.88
C ILE A 524 -2.95 22.30 -9.19
N ARG A 525 -2.43 21.07 -9.14
CA ARG A 525 -1.17 20.78 -8.46
C ARG A 525 0.06 21.12 -9.32
N TYR A 526 -0.02 20.88 -10.63
CA TYR A 526 1.15 20.85 -11.51
C TYR A 526 1.08 21.79 -12.73
N CYS A 527 -0.08 22.26 -13.15
CA CYS A 527 -0.15 23.21 -14.27
C CYS A 527 0.15 24.64 -13.77
N PRO A 528 1.08 25.37 -14.40
CA PRO A 528 1.35 26.75 -14.04
C PRO A 528 0.07 27.59 -14.12
N SER A 529 -0.22 28.32 -13.05
CA SER A 529 -1.43 29.13 -12.91
C SER A 529 -1.15 30.38 -12.08
N ASN A 530 -2.05 31.36 -12.19
CA ASN A 530 -2.02 32.58 -11.38
C ASN A 530 -2.46 32.39 -9.91
N LEU A 531 -2.73 31.16 -9.47
CA LEU A 531 -3.04 30.87 -8.06
C LEU A 531 -1.81 31.05 -7.17
N THR A 532 -1.99 31.81 -6.09
CA THR A 532 -1.01 31.86 -5.00
C THR A 532 -0.90 30.50 -4.31
N ALA A 533 0.23 30.27 -3.63
CA ALA A 533 0.45 29.04 -2.84
C ALA A 533 -0.65 28.83 -1.78
N GLN A 534 -1.17 29.92 -1.20
CA GLN A 534 -2.24 29.87 -0.19
C GLN A 534 -3.57 29.45 -0.80
N GLU A 535 -4.00 30.09 -1.90
CA GLU A 535 -5.26 29.75 -2.58
C GLU A 535 -5.26 28.31 -3.07
N ARG A 536 -4.13 27.85 -3.64
CA ARG A 536 -3.94 26.47 -4.08
C ARG A 536 -4.08 25.49 -2.91
N THR A 537 -3.47 25.79 -1.77
CA THR A 537 -3.54 24.95 -0.56
C THR A 537 -4.96 24.87 -0.02
N VAL A 538 -5.65 26.01 0.08
CA VAL A 538 -7.04 26.07 0.53
C VAL A 538 -7.95 25.30 -0.42
N TYR A 539 -7.79 25.47 -1.73
CA TYR A 539 -8.60 24.76 -2.73
C TYR A 539 -8.41 23.25 -2.62
N LEU A 540 -7.16 22.77 -2.65
CA LEU A 540 -6.87 21.34 -2.60
C LEU A 540 -7.38 20.73 -1.28
N SER A 541 -7.12 21.39 -0.15
CA SER A 541 -7.53 20.88 1.16
C SER A 541 -9.05 20.85 1.34
N SER A 542 -9.77 21.88 0.90
CA SER A 542 -11.24 21.94 1.04
C SER A 542 -11.98 21.04 0.05
N THR A 543 -11.37 20.74 -1.11
CA THR A 543 -12.03 19.96 -2.17
C THR A 543 -11.72 18.47 -2.06
N PHE A 544 -10.48 18.12 -1.69
CA PHE A 544 -10.00 16.73 -1.74
C PHE A 544 -9.63 16.13 -0.38
N ASP A 545 -9.31 16.96 0.63
CA ASP A 545 -8.80 16.47 1.92
C ASP A 545 -9.82 16.56 3.08
N GLU A 546 -10.92 17.30 2.90
CA GLU A 546 -11.90 17.54 3.95
C GLU A 546 -12.73 16.28 4.25
N VAL A 547 -12.68 15.84 5.50
CA VAL A 547 -13.45 14.72 6.04
C VAL A 547 -14.03 15.09 7.41
N HIS A 548 -15.25 14.63 7.69
CA HIS A 548 -15.95 14.79 8.95
C HIS A 548 -16.25 13.42 9.56
N GLU A 549 -16.37 13.34 10.88
CA GLU A 549 -16.75 12.10 11.57
C GLU A 549 -18.23 12.18 11.96
N LYS A 550 -19.04 11.20 11.53
CA LYS A 550 -20.46 11.09 11.86
C LYS A 550 -20.75 9.65 12.28
N ASN A 551 -21.23 9.44 13.50
CA ASN A 551 -21.53 8.10 14.05
C ASN A 551 -20.35 7.11 13.92
N ASN A 552 -19.13 7.52 14.29
CA ASN A 552 -17.89 6.74 14.12
C ASN A 552 -17.53 6.35 12.67
N VAL A 553 -18.16 7.00 11.68
CA VAL A 553 -17.87 6.84 10.26
C VAL A 553 -17.35 8.16 9.70
N PHE A 554 -16.21 8.12 9.02
CA PHE A 554 -15.71 9.30 8.30
C PHE A 554 -16.52 9.52 7.02
N VAL A 555 -17.11 10.70 6.87
CA VAL A 555 -17.80 11.18 5.66
C VAL A 555 -16.99 12.32 5.03
N GLY A 556 -17.16 12.59 3.74
CA GLY A 556 -16.47 13.69 3.07
C GLY A 556 -17.04 15.06 3.42
N GLY A 557 -16.31 16.12 3.07
CA GLY A 557 -16.79 17.50 3.16
C GLY A 557 -17.93 17.82 2.18
N GLU A 558 -18.88 18.67 2.62
CA GLU A 558 -20.00 19.15 1.78
C GLU A 558 -19.56 20.17 0.71
N VAL A 559 -18.32 20.68 0.81
CA VAL A 559 -17.76 21.68 -0.10
C VAL A 559 -17.71 21.16 -1.54
N LYS A 560 -17.30 19.90 -1.74
CA LYS A 560 -17.16 19.30 -3.07
C LYS A 560 -18.50 19.21 -3.79
N SER A 561 -19.51 18.63 -3.14
CA SER A 561 -20.87 18.52 -3.70
C SER A 561 -21.49 19.90 -3.95
N GLY A 562 -21.33 20.83 -3.00
CA GLY A 562 -21.80 22.20 -3.14
C GLY A 562 -21.21 22.94 -4.34
N ARG A 563 -19.91 22.73 -4.62
CA ARG A 563 -19.24 23.31 -5.78
C ARG A 563 -19.68 22.70 -7.12
N LEU A 564 -19.91 21.38 -7.18
CA LEU A 564 -20.44 20.73 -8.37
C LEU A 564 -21.86 21.22 -8.69
N VAL A 565 -22.74 21.31 -7.69
CA VAL A 565 -24.13 21.79 -7.87
C VAL A 565 -24.15 23.27 -8.30
N LYS A 566 -23.31 24.11 -7.71
CA LYS A 566 -23.27 25.56 -8.00
C LYS A 566 -22.47 25.90 -9.26
N ASN A 567 -21.93 24.92 -9.98
CA ASN A 567 -21.04 25.14 -11.11
C ASN A 567 -19.80 26.00 -10.76
N THR A 568 -19.28 25.81 -9.56
CA THR A 568 -18.07 26.48 -9.02
C THR A 568 -16.99 25.46 -8.64
N TYR A 569 -17.00 24.31 -9.31
CA TYR A 569 -16.07 23.22 -9.08
C TYR A 569 -14.61 23.67 -9.27
N LEU A 570 -14.34 24.44 -10.31
CA LEU A 570 -13.11 25.22 -10.45
C LEU A 570 -13.33 26.63 -9.88
N PRO A 571 -12.33 27.26 -9.23
CA PRO A 571 -12.46 28.62 -8.73
C PRO A 571 -12.45 29.58 -9.92
N SER A 572 -13.64 30.03 -10.30
CA SER A 572 -13.94 30.64 -11.59
C SER A 572 -13.38 32.05 -11.79
N GLU A 573 -13.00 32.77 -10.72
CA GLU A 573 -12.48 34.15 -10.80
C GLU A 573 -10.95 34.24 -10.67
N LEU A 574 -10.27 33.13 -10.36
CA LEU A 574 -8.87 33.15 -9.92
C LEU A 574 -7.92 32.27 -10.73
N ILE A 575 -8.38 31.46 -11.69
CA ILE A 575 -7.49 30.58 -12.48
C ILE A 575 -7.48 30.97 -13.94
N THR A 576 -6.30 31.33 -14.41
CA THR A 576 -5.85 31.15 -15.79
C THR A 576 -4.67 30.20 -15.75
N PHE A 577 -4.76 29.09 -16.48
CA PHE A 577 -3.57 28.30 -16.78
C PHE A 577 -2.70 29.09 -17.76
N SER A 578 -1.38 28.96 -17.64
CA SER A 578 -0.44 29.70 -18.48
C SER A 578 -0.72 29.51 -19.98
N ALA A 579 -0.39 30.54 -20.76
CA ALA A 579 -0.39 30.52 -22.24
C ALA A 579 -1.74 30.23 -22.92
N GLY A 580 -2.88 30.43 -22.26
CA GLY A 580 -4.20 30.30 -22.90
C GLY A 580 -4.62 28.85 -23.16
N SER A 581 -4.11 27.89 -22.38
CA SER A 581 -4.48 26.48 -22.50
C SER A 581 -6.01 26.27 -22.48
N PRO A 582 -6.59 25.50 -23.43
CA PRO A 582 -8.01 25.14 -23.43
C PRO A 582 -8.45 24.27 -22.23
N LEU A 583 -7.51 23.78 -21.42
CA LEU A 583 -7.75 22.87 -20.31
C LEU A 583 -8.76 23.40 -19.29
N LEU A 584 -8.79 24.71 -19.03
CA LEU A 584 -9.72 25.29 -18.07
C LEU A 584 -11.17 25.16 -18.55
N ASP A 585 -11.41 25.45 -19.82
CA ASP A 585 -12.76 25.37 -20.41
C ASP A 585 -13.19 23.92 -20.58
N LEU A 586 -12.25 23.03 -20.95
CA LEU A 586 -12.46 21.59 -20.94
C LEU A 586 -12.92 21.12 -19.55
N LEU A 587 -12.16 21.42 -18.50
CA LEU A 587 -12.46 21.05 -17.10
C LEU A 587 -13.85 21.56 -16.66
N ARG A 588 -14.21 22.79 -17.07
CA ARG A 588 -15.54 23.35 -16.80
C ARG A 588 -16.62 22.51 -17.47
N GLU A 589 -16.50 22.24 -18.76
CA GLU A 589 -17.49 21.48 -19.53
C GLU A 589 -17.70 20.08 -18.95
N ILE A 590 -16.61 19.34 -18.71
CA ILE A 590 -16.70 17.95 -18.22
C ILE A 590 -17.21 17.84 -16.79
N SER A 591 -17.13 18.91 -15.99
CA SER A 591 -17.64 18.91 -14.61
C SER A 591 -19.17 19.05 -14.53
N LEU A 592 -19.81 19.66 -15.54
CA LEU A 592 -21.24 20.00 -15.53
C LEU A 592 -22.18 18.81 -15.31
N PRO A 593 -21.97 17.62 -15.92
CA PRO A 593 -22.88 16.50 -15.74
C PRO A 593 -22.92 15.98 -14.30
N PHE A 594 -21.81 16.05 -13.58
CA PHE A 594 -21.68 15.50 -12.22
C PHE A 594 -22.53 16.23 -11.17
N ALA A 595 -23.01 17.44 -11.46
CA ALA A 595 -23.95 18.17 -10.60
C ALA A 595 -25.23 17.35 -10.31
N VAL A 596 -25.70 16.54 -11.27
CA VAL A 596 -26.93 15.74 -11.14
C VAL A 596 -26.87 14.70 -10.01
N ARG A 597 -25.65 14.30 -9.61
CA ARG A 597 -25.42 13.35 -8.52
C ARG A 597 -25.75 13.91 -7.14
N TYR A 598 -25.78 15.23 -7.03
CA TYR A 598 -25.87 15.95 -5.74
C TYR A 598 -27.08 16.88 -5.66
N GLN A 599 -27.74 17.18 -6.79
CA GLN A 599 -28.93 18.02 -6.83
C GLN A 599 -30.21 17.18 -6.66
N SER A 600 -31.22 17.77 -6.03
CA SER A 600 -32.57 17.18 -6.01
C SER A 600 -33.14 17.07 -7.43
N PRO A 601 -33.99 16.05 -7.71
CA PRO A 601 -34.76 16.00 -8.96
C PRO A 601 -35.56 17.29 -9.19
N PRO A 602 -35.90 17.63 -10.44
CA PRO A 602 -36.76 18.77 -10.76
C PRO A 602 -38.09 18.70 -10.02
N SER A 603 -38.67 19.85 -9.68
CA SER A 603 -39.93 19.90 -8.95
C SER A 603 -41.10 19.39 -9.80
N GLU A 604 -42.22 19.02 -9.17
CA GLU A 604 -43.42 18.63 -9.91
C GLU A 604 -43.90 19.73 -10.88
N GLN A 605 -43.68 21.00 -10.54
CA GLN A 605 -44.01 22.11 -11.42
C GLN A 605 -43.09 22.15 -12.64
N ASP A 606 -41.79 21.87 -12.46
CA ASP A 606 -40.85 21.77 -13.58
C ASP A 606 -41.22 20.61 -14.52
N VAL A 607 -41.69 19.49 -13.96
CA VAL A 607 -42.19 18.33 -14.73
C VAL A 607 -43.44 18.71 -15.52
N ARG A 608 -44.43 19.36 -14.90
CA ARG A 608 -45.63 19.85 -15.61
C ARG A 608 -45.27 20.81 -16.75
N ASN A 609 -44.42 21.80 -16.48
CA ASN A 609 -43.97 22.76 -17.49
C ASN A 609 -43.27 22.07 -18.66
N PHE A 610 -42.45 21.04 -18.38
CA PHE A 610 -41.77 20.26 -19.41
C PHE A 610 -42.73 19.43 -20.25
N GLU A 611 -43.72 18.78 -19.64
CA GLU A 611 -44.72 17.98 -20.35
C GLU A 611 -45.66 18.83 -21.21
N GLU A 612 -46.05 20.00 -20.73
CA GLU A 612 -46.82 20.98 -21.49
C GLU A 612 -46.03 21.47 -22.72
N ALA A 613 -44.77 21.89 -22.52
CA ALA A 613 -43.90 22.31 -23.62
C ALA A 613 -43.65 21.18 -24.63
N ARG A 614 -43.49 19.93 -24.15
CA ARG A 614 -43.28 18.75 -25.00
C ARG A 614 -44.51 18.40 -25.82
N SER A 615 -45.70 18.60 -25.25
CA SER A 615 -46.99 18.30 -25.91
C SER A 615 -47.40 19.40 -26.90
N ALA A 616 -46.99 20.64 -26.66
CA ALA A 616 -47.28 21.78 -27.53
C ALA A 616 -46.27 21.95 -28.69
N GLY A 617 -45.05 21.42 -28.53
CA GLY A 617 -43.96 21.62 -29.48
C GLY A 617 -43.86 20.56 -30.59
N ASP A 618 -43.35 20.96 -31.76
CA ASP A 618 -43.02 20.05 -32.86
C ASP A 618 -41.61 19.49 -32.70
N LEU A 619 -41.51 18.29 -32.13
CA LEU A 619 -40.26 17.57 -31.88
C LEU A 619 -39.48 17.18 -33.16
N SER A 620 -40.08 17.32 -34.35
CA SER A 620 -39.36 17.13 -35.60
C SER A 620 -38.44 18.32 -35.94
N THR A 621 -38.60 19.45 -35.25
CA THR A 621 -37.78 20.66 -35.45
C THR A 621 -36.65 20.77 -34.42
N PRO A 622 -35.42 21.13 -34.84
CA PRO A 622 -34.30 21.34 -33.91
C PRO A 622 -34.56 22.42 -32.87
N LEU A 623 -35.39 23.42 -33.19
CA LEU A 623 -35.74 24.53 -32.29
C LEU A 623 -36.46 24.02 -31.04
N TRP A 624 -37.51 23.20 -31.20
CA TRP A 624 -38.27 22.68 -30.07
C TRP A 624 -37.48 21.67 -29.23
N VAL A 625 -36.65 20.85 -29.88
CA VAL A 625 -35.72 19.96 -29.18
C VAL A 625 -34.76 20.77 -28.30
N ASN A 626 -34.25 21.89 -28.80
CA ASN A 626 -33.34 22.76 -28.05
C ASN A 626 -34.06 23.52 -26.92
N ILE A 627 -35.32 23.92 -27.12
CA ILE A 627 -36.13 24.53 -26.04
C ILE A 627 -36.31 23.54 -24.89
N LEU A 628 -36.73 22.29 -25.19
CA LEU A 628 -36.93 21.26 -24.16
C LEU A 628 -35.63 20.91 -23.44
N ALA A 629 -34.53 20.80 -24.18
CA ALA A 629 -33.19 20.57 -23.64
C ALA A 629 -32.79 21.62 -22.58
N ASN A 630 -33.22 22.87 -22.75
CA ASN A 630 -32.87 23.98 -21.87
C ASN A 630 -33.82 24.19 -20.69
N LEU A 631 -34.94 23.47 -20.63
CA LEU A 631 -35.80 23.47 -19.43
C LEU A 631 -35.12 22.70 -18.28
N PRO A 632 -35.45 23.00 -17.00
CA PRO A 632 -34.83 22.33 -15.84
C PRO A 632 -34.84 20.79 -15.92
N VAL A 633 -35.97 20.20 -16.35
CA VAL A 633 -36.10 18.75 -16.55
C VAL A 633 -35.23 18.25 -17.70
N GLY A 634 -35.17 18.98 -18.82
CA GLY A 634 -34.34 18.63 -19.97
C GLY A 634 -32.85 18.66 -19.62
N GLN A 635 -32.40 19.72 -18.95
CA GLN A 635 -31.03 19.84 -18.47
C GLN A 635 -30.67 18.75 -17.46
N TYR A 636 -31.57 18.45 -16.52
CA TYR A 636 -31.39 17.37 -15.56
C TYR A 636 -31.26 16.01 -16.28
N ASN A 637 -32.17 15.70 -17.20
CA ASN A 637 -32.17 14.45 -17.94
C ASN A 637 -30.94 14.31 -18.83
N GLN A 638 -30.51 15.36 -19.53
CA GLN A 638 -29.29 15.32 -20.35
C GLN A 638 -28.04 15.02 -19.51
N LYS A 639 -27.90 15.65 -18.35
CA LYS A 639 -26.79 15.38 -17.43
C LYS A 639 -26.85 13.96 -16.89
N LEU A 640 -28.04 13.47 -16.56
CA LEU A 640 -28.25 12.10 -16.09
C LEU A 640 -27.91 11.07 -17.17
N GLU A 641 -28.38 11.27 -18.40
CA GLU A 641 -28.06 10.39 -19.54
C GLU A 641 -26.57 10.38 -19.85
N LYS A 642 -25.90 11.53 -19.73
CA LYS A 642 -24.43 11.57 -19.79
C LYS A 642 -23.81 10.66 -18.74
N LEU A 643 -24.22 10.70 -17.48
CA LEU A 643 -23.60 9.83 -16.46
C LEU A 643 -23.89 8.33 -16.65
N LYS A 644 -24.92 7.94 -17.39
CA LYS A 644 -25.21 6.54 -17.70
C LYS A 644 -24.26 5.92 -18.74
N SER A 645 -23.45 6.72 -19.42
CA SER A 645 -22.49 6.28 -20.44
C SER A 645 -21.16 7.01 -20.28
N SER A 646 -20.03 6.34 -20.48
CA SER A 646 -18.73 7.01 -20.48
C SER A 646 -18.48 7.78 -21.77
N PHE A 647 -19.07 7.39 -22.90
CA PHE A 647 -18.65 7.80 -24.25
C PHE A 647 -18.51 9.31 -24.44
N TRP A 648 -19.39 10.09 -23.80
CA TRP A 648 -19.33 11.55 -23.89
C TRP A 648 -18.03 12.12 -23.30
N PHE A 649 -17.46 11.49 -22.28
CA PHE A 649 -16.36 12.02 -21.51
C PHE A 649 -15.03 11.98 -22.30
N PRO A 650 -14.51 10.83 -22.76
CA PRO A 650 -13.34 10.82 -23.63
C PRO A 650 -13.63 11.56 -24.93
N SER A 651 -14.84 11.46 -25.50
CA SER A 651 -15.21 12.19 -26.73
C SER A 651 -15.10 13.71 -26.58
N THR A 652 -15.55 14.29 -25.46
CA THR A 652 -15.40 15.73 -25.18
C THR A 652 -13.92 16.11 -25.10
N ILE A 653 -13.10 15.30 -24.42
CA ILE A 653 -11.65 15.57 -24.33
C ILE A 653 -11.01 15.51 -25.72
N ARG A 654 -11.29 14.47 -26.51
CA ARG A 654 -10.76 14.30 -27.88
C ARG A 654 -11.21 15.44 -28.79
N ALA A 655 -12.45 15.90 -28.67
CA ALA A 655 -12.95 17.05 -29.43
C ALA A 655 -12.14 18.32 -29.15
N TYR A 656 -11.79 18.59 -27.88
CA TYR A 656 -10.91 19.70 -27.52
C TYR A 656 -9.48 19.55 -28.04
N LEU A 657 -8.94 18.34 -28.03
CA LEU A 657 -7.58 18.05 -28.55
C LEU A 657 -7.49 18.17 -30.07
N GLN A 658 -8.56 17.82 -30.79
CA GLN A 658 -8.61 17.81 -32.25
C GLN A 658 -9.15 19.11 -32.87
N ASN A 659 -9.66 20.04 -32.05
CA ASN A 659 -10.23 21.28 -32.55
C ASN A 659 -9.14 22.21 -33.13
N PRO A 660 -9.14 22.51 -34.44
CA PRO A 660 -8.13 23.35 -35.07
C PRO A 660 -8.19 24.82 -34.62
N ASP A 661 -9.31 25.27 -34.05
CA ASP A 661 -9.49 26.64 -33.55
C ASP A 661 -8.91 26.82 -32.13
N LEU A 662 -8.57 25.72 -31.45
CA LEU A 662 -7.96 25.75 -30.12
C LEU A 662 -6.45 25.57 -30.22
N THR A 663 -5.69 26.48 -29.59
CA THR A 663 -4.23 26.38 -29.53
C THR A 663 -3.80 25.81 -28.19
N TRP A 664 -3.28 24.59 -28.18
CA TRP A 664 -2.66 24.00 -27.00
C TRP A 664 -1.20 24.46 -26.88
N PRO A 665 -0.79 25.01 -25.73
CA PRO A 665 0.61 25.39 -25.51
C PRO A 665 1.53 24.16 -25.48
N THR A 666 2.75 24.34 -25.96
CA THR A 666 3.79 23.29 -25.98
C THR A 666 4.82 23.44 -24.86
N ASN A 667 4.80 24.56 -24.14
CA ASN A 667 5.76 24.93 -23.09
C ASN A 667 5.09 25.10 -21.72
N ASP A 668 4.14 24.23 -21.39
CA ASP A 668 3.37 24.24 -20.14
C ASP A 668 3.44 22.90 -19.40
N LYS A 669 4.61 22.26 -19.50
CA LYS A 669 4.94 21.01 -18.81
C LYS A 669 4.64 21.09 -17.30
N ALA A 670 4.50 19.92 -16.69
CA ALA A 670 4.30 19.82 -15.25
C ALA A 670 5.39 20.55 -14.46
N GLU A 671 4.97 21.45 -13.56
CA GLU A 671 5.82 22.10 -12.59
C GLU A 671 5.29 21.82 -11.18
N ARG A 672 6.12 21.35 -10.26
CA ARG A 672 5.68 21.11 -8.88
C ARG A 672 5.50 22.45 -8.16
N LEU A 673 4.29 22.98 -8.17
CA LEU A 673 3.99 24.32 -7.65
C LEU A 673 4.05 24.36 -6.11
N SER A 674 4.39 25.51 -5.54
CA SER A 674 4.48 25.67 -4.09
C SER A 674 3.09 25.67 -3.44
N LEU A 675 3.07 25.23 -2.19
CA LEU A 675 1.89 25.19 -1.33
C LEU A 675 2.26 25.87 0.00
N ALA A 676 1.34 26.65 0.57
CA ALA A 676 1.60 27.43 1.76
C ALA A 676 1.66 26.55 3.01
N ALA A 677 2.49 26.93 3.98
CA ALA A 677 2.47 26.33 5.31
C ALA A 677 1.13 26.69 5.98
N LYS A 678 0.37 25.69 6.45
CA LYS A 678 -0.95 25.92 7.05
C LYS A 678 -0.82 26.78 8.31
N SER A 679 -1.42 27.97 8.32
CA SER A 679 -1.63 28.78 9.52
C SER A 679 -3.08 28.63 10.01
N GLY A 680 -3.30 27.97 11.15
CA GLY A 680 -4.51 28.15 11.96
C GLY A 680 -5.56 27.03 11.99
N ALA A 681 -5.18 25.76 12.16
CA ALA A 681 -6.11 24.73 12.64
C ALA A 681 -5.71 24.29 14.07
N THR A 682 -6.66 23.75 14.85
CA THR A 682 -6.35 23.23 16.19
C THR A 682 -5.42 22.02 16.08
N LYS A 683 -4.36 21.99 16.89
CA LYS A 683 -3.30 20.96 16.93
C LYS A 683 -3.77 19.49 16.85
N LYS A 684 -5.01 19.20 17.26
CA LYS A 684 -5.63 17.86 17.26
C LYS A 684 -6.21 17.45 15.88
N GLN A 685 -6.61 18.42 15.06
CA GLN A 685 -7.09 18.22 13.68
C GLN A 685 -5.91 18.17 12.68
N GLU A 686 -4.81 18.86 13.00
CA GLU A 686 -3.60 18.97 12.18
C GLU A 686 -2.80 17.66 12.11
N ALA A 687 -2.69 16.92 13.22
CA ALA A 687 -1.98 15.62 13.28
C ALA A 687 -2.67 14.50 12.48
N LYS A 688 -4.01 14.54 12.36
CA LYS A 688 -4.78 13.55 11.60
C LYS A 688 -4.65 13.72 10.08
N ASN A 689 -4.26 14.89 9.58
CA ASN A 689 -4.34 15.25 8.16
C ASN A 689 -2.97 15.46 7.47
N SER A 690 -1.86 15.52 8.22
CA SER A 690 -0.51 15.81 7.69
C SER A 690 0.29 14.58 7.21
N ASN A 691 0.01 13.38 7.72
CA ASN A 691 0.85 12.18 7.53
C ASN A 691 0.88 11.58 6.11
N ARG A 692 0.06 12.04 5.17
CA ARG A 692 -0.30 11.20 4.03
C ARG A 692 0.56 11.41 2.75
N ILE A 693 1.30 12.51 2.53
CA ILE A 693 1.71 12.90 1.15
C ILE A 693 3.18 13.00 0.80
N ASN A 694 4.09 13.18 1.75
CA ASN A 694 5.50 12.93 1.42
C ASN A 694 5.81 11.42 1.22
N SER A 695 4.81 10.54 1.39
CA SER A 695 4.99 9.09 1.43
C SER A 695 5.25 8.39 0.11
N GLN A 696 4.53 8.81 -0.94
CA GLN A 696 4.67 8.19 -2.25
C GLN A 696 5.78 8.89 -3.05
N ASP A 697 5.97 10.19 -2.86
CA ASP A 697 6.93 10.97 -3.62
C ASP A 697 8.37 10.84 -3.11
N GLU A 698 8.66 10.63 -1.82
CA GLU A 698 10.06 10.38 -1.42
C GLU A 698 10.49 8.94 -1.74
N ALA A 699 9.56 7.98 -1.65
CA ALA A 699 9.79 6.60 -2.10
C ALA A 699 9.96 6.50 -3.63
N ARG A 700 9.27 7.36 -4.41
CA ARG A 700 9.34 7.37 -5.89
C ARG A 700 10.25 8.45 -6.49
N ALA A 701 10.58 9.54 -5.78
CA ALA A 701 11.55 10.53 -6.25
C ALA A 701 12.97 9.98 -6.29
N HIS A 702 13.28 8.96 -5.49
CA HIS A 702 14.50 8.17 -5.61
C HIS A 702 14.40 7.04 -6.65
N SER A 703 13.20 6.76 -7.18
CA SER A 703 12.97 5.97 -8.41
C SER A 703 12.94 6.83 -9.69
N ARG A 704 13.28 8.14 -9.60
CA ARG A 704 13.31 9.03 -10.76
C ARG A 704 14.21 8.48 -11.85
N PHE A 705 13.64 8.34 -13.04
CA PHE A 705 14.41 8.36 -14.28
C PHE A 705 14.99 9.77 -14.45
N PRO A 706 16.32 9.95 -14.53
CA PRO A 706 16.89 11.20 -14.99
C PRO A 706 16.43 11.42 -16.44
N GLY A 707 15.76 12.54 -16.68
CA GLY A 707 15.46 13.03 -18.02
C GLY A 707 16.75 13.29 -18.80
N GLU A 708 16.67 13.07 -20.10
CA GLU A 708 17.76 13.06 -21.08
C GLU A 708 18.75 14.23 -20.95
N SER A 709 20.04 13.90 -20.98
CA SER A 709 21.07 14.79 -21.53
C SER A 709 21.59 14.17 -22.83
N ASN A 710 21.49 14.95 -23.90
CA ASN A 710 21.91 14.63 -25.26
C ASN A 710 23.31 14.02 -25.33
N HIS A 711 23.44 12.79 -25.85
CA HIS A 711 24.63 12.40 -26.62
C HIS A 711 24.30 11.37 -27.71
N SER A 712 24.54 11.79 -28.94
CA SER A 712 24.61 10.96 -30.13
C SER A 712 25.88 10.11 -30.14
N ALA A 713 25.76 8.79 -30.26
CA ALA A 713 26.89 7.93 -30.64
C ALA A 713 26.46 6.58 -31.25
N GLY A 714 26.63 6.47 -32.56
CA GLY A 714 27.29 5.34 -33.26
C GLY A 714 26.87 3.90 -32.96
N ARG A 715 26.09 3.31 -33.88
CA ARG A 715 26.00 1.86 -34.09
C ARG A 715 27.39 1.24 -34.28
N LYS A 716 27.75 0.25 -33.44
CA LYS A 716 28.69 -0.82 -33.82
C LYS A 716 28.15 -2.17 -33.34
N SER A 717 27.98 -3.07 -34.31
CA SER A 717 27.67 -4.48 -34.12
C SER A 717 28.84 -5.21 -33.47
N ILE A 718 28.59 -6.02 -32.43
CA ILE A 718 29.48 -7.12 -32.07
C ILE A 718 28.64 -8.35 -31.74
N ALA A 719 29.04 -9.46 -32.35
CA ALA A 719 28.38 -10.75 -32.33
C ALA A 719 28.80 -11.58 -31.11
N LYS A 720 27.84 -12.39 -30.65
CA LYS A 720 27.97 -13.65 -29.90
C LYS A 720 28.64 -13.57 -28.53
N ASP A 721 27.88 -13.95 -27.51
CA ASP A 721 28.46 -14.88 -26.53
C ASP A 721 27.50 -15.96 -26.03
N LYS A 722 27.98 -17.20 -26.14
CA LYS A 722 27.26 -18.47 -25.94
C LYS A 722 27.09 -18.87 -24.46
N ARG A 723 27.12 -17.90 -23.53
CA ARG A 723 27.08 -18.17 -22.08
C ARG A 723 25.69 -18.20 -21.45
N LEU A 724 24.67 -17.59 -22.07
CA LEU A 724 23.28 -17.65 -21.57
C LEU A 724 22.63 -19.05 -21.69
N ALA A 725 23.16 -19.94 -22.53
CA ALA A 725 22.53 -21.22 -22.80
C ALA A 725 22.87 -22.33 -21.79
N LYS A 726 23.74 -22.09 -20.79
CA LYS A 726 24.30 -23.17 -19.94
C LYS A 726 23.77 -23.24 -18.50
N ARG A 727 22.78 -22.42 -18.11
CA ARG A 727 22.11 -22.50 -16.80
C ARG A 727 20.58 -22.57 -16.91
N ARG A 728 20.07 -23.31 -17.90
CA ARG A 728 18.66 -23.77 -17.98
C ARG A 728 18.35 -24.96 -17.05
N LYS A 729 19.30 -25.36 -16.20
CA LYS A 729 19.21 -26.46 -15.25
C LYS A 729 20.08 -26.12 -14.05
N VAL A 730 19.54 -25.37 -13.09
CA VAL A 730 19.74 -25.47 -11.63
C VAL A 730 18.89 -24.34 -11.05
N ALA A 731 17.69 -24.69 -10.63
CA ALA A 731 16.88 -24.11 -9.56
C ALA A 731 15.58 -24.92 -9.60
#